data_AF-A0A3A8FTP0-F1
#
_entry.id   AF-A0A3A8FTP0-F1
#
_cell.length_a   1.000
_cell.length_b   1.000
_cell.length_c   1.000
_cell.angle_alpha   90.00
_cell.angle_beta   90.00
_cell.angle_gamma   90.00
#
_symmetry.space_group_name_H-M   'P 1'
#
loop_
_entity.id
_entity.type
_entity.pdbx_description
1 polymer ?
#
loop_
_entity_poly.entity_id
_entity_poly.type
_entity_poly.pdbx_seq_one_letter_code
_entity_poly.pdbx_strand_id
1 'polypeptide(L)'
;MNVRIPDVLPHEDVLDYVQRLRGGFDARLYQQVLGAANAFKEGDEAIGVAAADEESRRNARTLLSRTRLDDLHAHPPFEDRLYVFNLEAWDAARWKRVADWTLGRLKGFLLTAPEPQVHDALDGLPSDVIACVVKLMSDAELKTVGGRIFHPLPGSRVGAKGYLGARLQPNSPTDHPEEIRWQVFNGWSFAVGDVVLGTNPVSSDVTSVAAVESALHDVLVTFGLEEVIPHCVLAHIDVQAQVEAMRPGTTGIWFQSLGGNEAANRTFDVTLEKMVAHAAARTGRWGLYFETGQGADATNGHHHGTDMLIHESRKYGFARALKRRVALAQVGAGRDAAPWVHVNDVAGFIGPEVFRTREQLVRCCLEDIVMGKLHGLTLGLDVCSTLHMDVTLDDLGWCQEQLAEAGPAYLMALPTRNDPMLSYLTTSFQDHVRLRERYGLKVDDRMWAFFQRLGVIDADGRPTKHFGDPAHVYVHYRRHKGDTRTEAELRVEAEAKMAEVRARGVPLAVGHGEAPWTLEPSLEREVRGLYDDGKVGLWSELSDAAVEALPGAVRLRTRSEDRRDYILHPPSGESLDESSEATVRALRERHAGRYDAQVVVSDGLDPRSLMDEGHLTPFLARLRAELEATGWRVAPEVLVVKHGRVRAGYQVGHLLFGAEGDLRPRALVHVIGERPGSGHHAFSAYLTVPDADTWAKPGAVDHDRTRLIAGISDTSIRPEDAAVESARILAETRTSTAPVVSGVA
;
A
#
# COMPACT_ATOMS: atom_id res chain seq x y z
N MET A 1 -20.87 -14.60 10.51
CA MET A 1 -21.12 -16.06 10.58
C MET A 1 -20.38 -16.72 9.45
N ASN A 2 -19.56 -17.72 9.75
CA ASN A 2 -18.74 -18.42 8.76
C ASN A 2 -19.56 -19.46 7.98
N VAL A 3 -19.08 -19.83 6.80
CA VAL A 3 -19.80 -20.68 5.84
C VAL A 3 -19.61 -22.15 6.19
N ARG A 4 -20.71 -22.85 6.48
CA ARG A 4 -20.73 -24.31 6.73
C ARG A 4 -21.16 -25.07 5.48
N ILE A 5 -20.37 -26.07 5.09
CA ILE A 5 -20.64 -26.97 3.96
C ILE A 5 -20.44 -28.41 4.46
N PRO A 6 -21.47 -29.02 5.08
CA PRO A 6 -21.31 -30.27 5.81
C PRO A 6 -21.19 -31.50 4.90
N ASP A 7 -21.76 -31.47 3.69
CA ASP A 7 -21.80 -32.60 2.77
C ASP A 7 -21.69 -32.16 1.31
N VAL A 8 -21.13 -33.04 0.48
CA VAL A 8 -21.02 -32.90 -0.97
C VAL A 8 -21.48 -34.20 -1.61
N LEU A 9 -22.42 -34.12 -2.56
CA LEU A 9 -22.91 -35.30 -3.27
C LEU A 9 -21.91 -35.78 -4.34
N PRO A 10 -22.00 -37.06 -4.78
CA PRO A 10 -21.18 -37.55 -5.89
C PRO A 10 -21.39 -36.70 -7.15
N HIS A 11 -20.30 -36.30 -7.79
CA HIS A 11 -20.27 -35.47 -9.01
C HIS A 11 -20.84 -34.05 -8.88
N GLU A 12 -21.36 -33.66 -7.71
CA GLU A 12 -21.88 -32.32 -7.47
C GLU A 12 -20.78 -31.27 -7.58
N ASP A 13 -21.09 -30.19 -8.30
CA ASP A 13 -20.28 -28.97 -8.38
C ASP A 13 -20.92 -27.80 -7.60
N VAL A 14 -20.32 -26.61 -7.68
CA VAL A 14 -20.81 -25.44 -6.94
C VAL A 14 -22.24 -25.06 -7.34
N LEU A 15 -22.60 -25.10 -8.63
CA LEU A 15 -23.92 -24.71 -9.09
C LEU A 15 -24.98 -25.74 -8.68
N ASP A 16 -24.66 -27.03 -8.80
CA ASP A 16 -25.51 -28.11 -8.32
C ASP A 16 -25.77 -27.99 -6.81
N TYR A 17 -24.74 -27.67 -6.03
CA TYR A 17 -24.86 -27.47 -4.58
C TYR A 17 -25.79 -26.30 -4.23
N VAL A 18 -25.61 -25.16 -4.91
CA VAL A 18 -26.47 -23.98 -4.74
C VAL A 18 -27.92 -24.33 -5.11
N GLN A 19 -28.12 -24.97 -6.26
CA GLN A 19 -29.42 -25.43 -6.75
C GLN A 19 -30.09 -26.40 -5.77
N ARG A 20 -29.35 -27.35 -5.20
CA ARG A 20 -29.87 -28.30 -4.21
C ARG A 20 -30.33 -27.62 -2.94
N LEU A 21 -29.55 -26.66 -2.42
CA LEU A 21 -29.85 -26.02 -1.13
C LEU A 21 -30.85 -24.87 -1.20
N ARG A 22 -31.07 -24.28 -2.38
CA ARG A 22 -31.94 -23.11 -2.56
C ARG A 22 -33.06 -23.31 -3.56
N GLY A 23 -33.05 -24.40 -4.34
CA GLY A 23 -34.03 -24.67 -5.39
C GLY A 23 -33.84 -23.81 -6.65
N GLY A 24 -32.77 -23.02 -6.72
CA GLY A 24 -32.45 -22.06 -7.77
C GLY A 24 -31.04 -21.49 -7.58
N PHE A 25 -30.58 -20.67 -8.52
CA PHE A 25 -29.35 -19.90 -8.34
C PHE A 25 -29.52 -18.85 -7.23
N ASP A 26 -28.66 -18.91 -6.22
CA ASP A 26 -28.57 -17.96 -5.12
C ASP A 26 -27.17 -17.35 -5.12
N ALA A 27 -27.08 -16.08 -5.50
CA ALA A 27 -25.80 -15.40 -5.67
C ALA A 27 -25.00 -15.32 -4.37
N ARG A 28 -25.66 -15.15 -3.21
CA ARG A 28 -24.96 -15.04 -1.92
C ARG A 28 -24.37 -16.37 -1.52
N LEU A 29 -25.12 -17.46 -1.63
CA LEU A 29 -24.62 -18.80 -1.35
C LEU A 29 -23.51 -19.18 -2.32
N TYR A 30 -23.65 -18.84 -3.60
CA TYR A 30 -22.62 -19.03 -4.60
C TYR A 30 -21.29 -18.35 -4.20
N GLN A 31 -21.32 -17.05 -3.91
CA GLN A 31 -20.16 -16.31 -3.41
C GLN A 31 -19.58 -16.91 -2.12
N GLN A 32 -20.44 -17.35 -1.19
CA GLN A 32 -20.02 -17.99 0.05
C GLN A 32 -19.29 -19.32 -0.19
N VAL A 33 -19.73 -20.14 -1.15
CA VAL A 33 -19.04 -21.39 -1.51
C VAL A 33 -17.69 -21.10 -2.17
N LEU A 34 -17.62 -20.10 -3.05
CA LEU A 34 -16.34 -19.68 -3.66
C LEU A 34 -15.35 -19.14 -2.62
N GLY A 35 -15.82 -18.29 -1.71
CA GLY A 35 -15.00 -17.75 -0.61
C GLY A 35 -14.56 -18.83 0.38
N ALA A 36 -15.44 -19.79 0.68
CA ALA A 36 -15.12 -20.90 1.58
C ALA A 36 -14.01 -21.81 1.03
N ALA A 37 -13.71 -21.77 -0.27
CA ALA A 37 -12.60 -22.51 -0.86
C ALA A 37 -11.22 -21.87 -0.62
N ASN A 38 -11.15 -20.60 -0.18
CA ASN A 38 -9.89 -19.94 0.16
C ASN A 38 -9.19 -20.63 1.34
N ALA A 39 -7.87 -20.48 1.42
CA ALA A 39 -7.18 -20.62 2.70
C ALA A 39 -7.68 -19.55 3.68
N PHE A 40 -7.65 -19.84 4.99
CA PHE A 40 -8.23 -18.92 5.98
C PHE A 40 -7.47 -17.60 6.04
N LYS A 41 -8.20 -16.48 5.95
CA LYS A 41 -7.73 -15.10 6.08
C LYS A 41 -8.74 -14.31 6.91
N GLU A 42 -8.26 -13.39 7.73
CA GLU A 42 -9.12 -12.59 8.62
C GLU A 42 -10.11 -11.74 7.82
N GLY A 43 -9.66 -11.15 6.71
CA GLY A 43 -10.51 -10.31 5.88
C GLY A 43 -11.69 -11.06 5.23
N ASP A 44 -11.50 -12.33 4.87
CA ASP A 44 -12.59 -13.17 4.32
C ASP A 44 -13.59 -13.59 5.43
N GLU A 45 -13.12 -13.76 6.66
CA GLU A 45 -13.97 -14.02 7.83
C GLU A 45 -14.80 -12.78 8.17
N ALA A 46 -14.19 -11.60 8.18
CA ALA A 46 -14.84 -10.33 8.47
C ALA A 46 -16.03 -10.04 7.54
N ILE A 47 -15.94 -10.42 6.26
CA ILE A 47 -17.03 -10.26 5.29
C ILE A 47 -17.97 -11.48 5.20
N GLY A 48 -17.75 -12.50 6.04
CA GLY A 48 -18.62 -13.66 6.20
C GLY A 48 -18.60 -14.65 5.03
N VAL A 49 -17.45 -14.79 4.36
CA VAL A 49 -17.27 -15.75 3.25
C VAL A 49 -16.25 -16.84 3.56
N ALA A 50 -15.48 -16.73 4.65
CA ALA A 50 -14.59 -17.79 5.09
C ALA A 50 -15.35 -19.08 5.49
N ALA A 51 -14.72 -20.23 5.22
CA ALA A 51 -15.21 -21.52 5.71
C ALA A 51 -15.21 -21.57 7.24
N ALA A 52 -16.26 -22.16 7.83
CA ALA A 52 -16.40 -22.32 9.27
C ALA A 52 -15.37 -23.28 9.88
N ASP A 53 -14.88 -24.23 9.09
CA ASP A 53 -13.93 -25.26 9.49
C ASP A 53 -13.22 -25.84 8.25
N GLU A 54 -12.21 -26.67 8.49
CA GLU A 54 -11.43 -27.29 7.42
C GLU A 54 -12.23 -28.32 6.61
N GLU A 55 -13.27 -28.92 7.20
CA GLU A 55 -14.18 -29.81 6.48
C GLU A 55 -14.98 -29.04 5.42
N SER A 56 -15.58 -27.92 5.81
CA SER A 56 -16.30 -27.01 4.92
C SER A 56 -15.37 -26.48 3.82
N ARG A 57 -14.11 -26.16 4.13
CA ARG A 57 -13.12 -25.71 3.13
C ARG A 57 -12.79 -26.81 2.13
N ARG A 58 -12.54 -28.04 2.58
CA ARG A 58 -12.30 -29.19 1.70
C ARG A 58 -13.51 -29.49 0.81
N ASN A 59 -14.71 -29.38 1.36
CA ASN A 59 -15.95 -29.57 0.63
C ASN A 59 -16.15 -28.47 -0.43
N ALA A 60 -15.94 -27.20 -0.07
CA ALA A 60 -15.93 -26.08 -1.02
C ALA A 60 -14.94 -26.31 -2.18
N ARG A 61 -13.70 -26.72 -1.86
CA ARG A 61 -12.67 -27.04 -2.86
C ARG A 61 -13.06 -28.24 -3.74
N THR A 62 -13.74 -29.23 -3.18
CA THR A 62 -14.24 -30.38 -3.93
C THR A 62 -15.29 -29.96 -4.95
N LEU A 63 -16.30 -29.21 -4.52
CA LEU A 63 -17.33 -28.62 -5.40
C LEU A 63 -16.67 -27.78 -6.49
N LEU A 64 -15.79 -26.85 -6.10
CA LEU A 64 -15.10 -25.93 -7.00
C LEU A 64 -14.24 -26.66 -8.03
N SER A 65 -13.55 -27.74 -7.64
CA SER A 65 -12.73 -28.53 -8.58
C SER A 65 -13.52 -29.22 -9.69
N ARG A 66 -14.83 -29.45 -9.46
CA ARG A 66 -15.74 -30.10 -10.41
C ARG A 66 -16.48 -29.11 -11.31
N THR A 67 -16.59 -27.84 -10.89
CA THR A 67 -17.22 -26.78 -11.67
C THR A 67 -16.52 -26.59 -13.01
N ARG A 68 -17.31 -26.53 -14.08
CA ARG A 68 -16.80 -26.26 -15.43
C ARG A 68 -16.43 -24.79 -15.58
N LEU A 69 -15.43 -24.52 -16.43
CA LEU A 69 -14.98 -23.15 -16.67
C LEU A 69 -16.07 -22.29 -17.33
N ASP A 70 -16.81 -22.85 -18.29
CA ASP A 70 -17.98 -22.18 -18.90
C ASP A 70 -19.07 -21.85 -17.88
N ASP A 71 -19.35 -22.73 -16.94
CA ASP A 71 -20.39 -22.52 -15.93
C ASP A 71 -20.01 -21.40 -14.96
N LEU A 72 -18.74 -21.35 -14.55
CA LEU A 72 -18.19 -20.26 -13.75
C LEU A 72 -18.20 -18.93 -14.52
N HIS A 73 -17.81 -18.96 -15.81
CA HIS A 73 -17.78 -17.75 -16.65
C HIS A 73 -19.19 -17.20 -16.93
N ALA A 74 -20.18 -18.07 -17.06
CA ALA A 74 -21.58 -17.70 -17.22
C ALA A 74 -22.23 -17.16 -15.93
N HIS A 75 -21.61 -17.40 -14.77
CA HIS A 75 -22.08 -16.93 -13.46
C HIS A 75 -20.92 -16.25 -12.71
N PRO A 76 -20.44 -15.10 -13.18
CA PRO A 76 -19.40 -14.38 -12.47
C PRO A 76 -19.89 -14.00 -11.05
N PRO A 77 -19.03 -14.10 -10.02
CA PRO A 77 -19.40 -13.84 -8.63
C PRO A 77 -19.86 -12.39 -8.39
N PHE A 78 -19.43 -11.45 -9.24
CA PHE A 78 -19.83 -10.07 -9.19
C PHE A 78 -19.66 -9.42 -10.57
N GLU A 79 -20.71 -8.79 -11.09
CA GLU A 79 -20.67 -8.07 -12.37
C GLU A 79 -20.76 -6.56 -12.15
N ASP A 80 -19.80 -5.85 -12.74
CA ASP A 80 -19.76 -4.38 -12.78
C ASP A 80 -19.04 -3.93 -14.06
N ARG A 81 -18.81 -2.62 -14.19
CA ARG A 81 -18.12 -2.07 -15.37
C ARG A 81 -16.66 -2.53 -15.48
N LEU A 82 -15.98 -2.78 -14.37
CA LEU A 82 -14.60 -3.27 -14.40
C LEU A 82 -14.53 -4.71 -14.91
N TYR A 83 -15.45 -5.58 -14.50
CA TYR A 83 -15.56 -6.94 -15.04
C TYR A 83 -15.69 -6.92 -16.57
N VAL A 84 -16.63 -6.11 -17.10
CA VAL A 84 -16.84 -5.96 -18.54
C VAL A 84 -15.58 -5.43 -19.24
N PHE A 85 -14.91 -4.43 -18.65
CA PHE A 85 -13.67 -3.87 -19.20
C PHE A 85 -12.54 -4.91 -19.27
N ASN A 86 -12.40 -5.75 -18.25
CA ASN A 86 -11.39 -6.81 -18.22
C ASN A 86 -11.61 -7.85 -19.33
N LEU A 87 -12.86 -8.09 -19.73
CA LEU A 87 -13.20 -8.98 -20.85
C LEU A 87 -12.82 -8.40 -22.22
N GLU A 88 -12.62 -7.10 -22.36
CA GLU A 88 -12.08 -6.53 -23.62
C GLU A 88 -10.64 -7.04 -23.90
N ALA A 89 -9.91 -7.35 -22.84
CA ALA A 89 -8.57 -7.93 -22.91
C ALA A 89 -8.57 -9.46 -22.89
N TRP A 90 -9.72 -10.11 -23.07
CA TRP A 90 -9.84 -11.57 -23.08
C TRP A 90 -9.86 -12.12 -24.51
N ASP A 91 -9.18 -13.24 -24.73
CA ASP A 91 -9.12 -13.93 -26.03
C ASP A 91 -10.13 -15.09 -26.07
N ALA A 92 -11.31 -14.80 -26.65
CA ALA A 92 -12.39 -15.75 -26.81
C ALA A 92 -12.01 -16.99 -27.65
N ALA A 93 -11.04 -16.87 -28.57
CA ALA A 93 -10.60 -18.01 -29.39
C ALA A 93 -9.75 -18.98 -28.55
N ARG A 94 -8.89 -18.44 -27.68
CA ARG A 94 -8.12 -19.26 -26.73
C ARG A 94 -9.03 -19.90 -25.68
N TRP A 95 -10.02 -19.16 -25.19
CA TRP A 95 -11.00 -19.68 -24.23
C TRP A 95 -11.70 -20.95 -24.72
N LYS A 96 -12.16 -20.98 -25.97
CA LYS A 96 -12.86 -22.15 -26.55
C LYS A 96 -12.08 -23.47 -26.44
N ARG A 97 -10.76 -23.41 -26.26
CA ARG A 97 -9.89 -24.59 -26.11
C ARG A 97 -9.90 -25.18 -24.69
N VAL A 98 -10.32 -24.39 -23.70
CA VAL A 98 -10.35 -24.75 -22.27
C VAL A 98 -11.74 -24.65 -21.63
N ALA A 99 -12.69 -24.01 -22.31
CA ALA A 99 -14.07 -23.75 -21.88
C ALA A 99 -14.79 -24.97 -21.27
N ASP A 100 -14.62 -26.15 -21.87
CA ASP A 100 -15.25 -27.41 -21.43
C ASP A 100 -14.53 -28.09 -20.26
N TRP A 101 -13.41 -27.53 -19.80
CA TRP A 101 -12.63 -28.10 -18.70
C TRP A 101 -13.31 -27.82 -17.36
N THR A 102 -12.98 -28.61 -16.35
CA THR A 102 -13.24 -28.25 -14.95
C THR A 102 -12.07 -27.45 -14.38
N LEU A 103 -12.30 -26.72 -13.28
CA LEU A 103 -11.20 -26.07 -12.54
C LEU A 103 -10.15 -27.09 -12.07
N GLY A 104 -10.54 -28.32 -11.72
CA GLY A 104 -9.62 -29.40 -11.40
C GLY A 104 -8.73 -29.81 -12.59
N ARG A 105 -9.29 -29.88 -13.80
CA ARG A 105 -8.52 -30.13 -15.03
C ARG A 105 -7.58 -28.96 -15.35
N LEU A 106 -8.04 -27.72 -15.19
CA LEU A 106 -7.20 -26.52 -15.35
C LEU A 106 -6.03 -26.53 -14.35
N LYS A 107 -6.28 -26.84 -13.07
CA LYS A 107 -5.22 -27.00 -12.06
C LYS A 107 -4.20 -28.06 -12.52
N GLY A 108 -4.65 -29.23 -12.96
CA GLY A 108 -3.76 -30.30 -13.45
C GLY A 108 -2.91 -29.86 -14.64
N PHE A 109 -3.51 -29.14 -15.60
CA PHE A 109 -2.79 -28.53 -16.72
C PHE A 109 -1.75 -27.53 -16.24
N LEU A 110 -2.11 -26.60 -15.35
CA LEU A 110 -1.20 -25.62 -14.78
C LEU A 110 -0.08 -26.26 -13.96
N LEU A 111 -0.22 -27.48 -13.43
CA LEU A 111 0.88 -28.15 -12.72
C LEU A 111 1.83 -28.90 -13.67
N THR A 112 1.34 -29.40 -14.79
CA THR A 112 2.06 -30.39 -15.60
C THR A 112 2.49 -29.90 -16.98
N ALA A 113 1.79 -28.92 -17.56
CA ALA A 113 2.06 -28.46 -18.92
C ALA A 113 3.39 -27.68 -19.02
N PRO A 114 4.16 -27.84 -20.11
CA PRO A 114 5.32 -27.00 -20.38
C PRO A 114 4.94 -25.51 -20.45
N GLU A 115 5.86 -24.63 -20.03
CA GLU A 115 5.64 -23.17 -19.99
C GLU A 115 5.05 -22.58 -21.29
N PRO A 116 5.52 -22.92 -22.51
CA PRO A 116 4.94 -22.38 -23.74
C PRO A 116 3.45 -22.70 -23.92
N GLN A 117 3.01 -23.89 -23.51
CA GLN A 117 1.59 -24.28 -23.62
C GLN A 117 0.73 -23.48 -22.63
N VAL A 118 1.28 -23.15 -21.46
CA VAL A 118 0.58 -22.29 -20.49
C VAL A 118 0.43 -20.89 -21.06
N HIS A 119 1.49 -20.30 -21.63
CA HIS A 119 1.44 -19.00 -22.31
C HIS A 119 0.38 -18.95 -23.42
N ASP A 120 0.22 -20.03 -24.18
CA ASP A 120 -0.82 -20.15 -25.22
C ASP A 120 -2.26 -20.08 -24.65
N ALA A 121 -2.46 -20.41 -23.37
CA ALA A 121 -3.77 -20.37 -22.71
C ALA A 121 -4.07 -19.06 -21.96
N LEU A 122 -3.06 -18.34 -21.45
CA LEU A 122 -3.22 -17.25 -20.48
C LEU A 122 -4.24 -16.16 -20.88
N ASP A 123 -4.15 -15.65 -22.11
CA ASP A 123 -5.05 -14.59 -22.60
C ASP A 123 -6.51 -15.06 -22.69
N GLY A 124 -6.76 -16.37 -22.73
CA GLY A 124 -8.09 -16.96 -22.72
C GLY A 124 -8.68 -17.16 -21.32
N LEU A 125 -7.94 -16.91 -20.24
CA LEU A 125 -8.43 -17.11 -18.88
C LEU A 125 -8.97 -15.77 -18.30
N PRO A 126 -10.25 -15.73 -17.88
CA PRO A 126 -10.80 -14.57 -17.16
C PRO A 126 -10.34 -14.56 -15.69
N SER A 127 -10.37 -13.38 -15.06
CA SER A 127 -9.86 -13.18 -13.70
C SER A 127 -10.52 -14.11 -12.68
N ASP A 128 -11.85 -14.29 -12.73
CA ASP A 128 -12.55 -15.13 -11.75
C ASP A 128 -12.16 -16.61 -11.86
N VAL A 129 -11.85 -17.10 -13.07
CA VAL A 129 -11.31 -18.46 -13.29
C VAL A 129 -9.90 -18.58 -12.72
N ILE A 130 -9.05 -17.57 -12.94
CA ILE A 130 -7.68 -17.53 -12.40
C ILE A 130 -7.70 -17.55 -10.86
N ALA A 131 -8.52 -16.72 -10.24
CA ALA A 131 -8.72 -16.75 -8.79
C ALA A 131 -9.17 -18.13 -8.32
N CYS A 132 -10.22 -18.68 -8.92
CA CYS A 132 -10.81 -19.96 -8.50
C CYS A 132 -9.84 -21.15 -8.64
N VAL A 133 -9.01 -21.21 -9.67
CA VAL A 133 -8.03 -22.30 -9.80
C VAL A 133 -6.90 -22.18 -8.77
N VAL A 134 -6.51 -20.96 -8.40
CA VAL A 134 -5.51 -20.67 -7.36
C VAL A 134 -6.00 -21.10 -5.97
N LYS A 135 -7.30 -20.97 -5.67
CA LYS A 135 -7.93 -21.48 -4.42
C LYS A 135 -7.69 -22.97 -4.20
N LEU A 136 -7.59 -23.73 -5.29
CA LEU A 136 -7.43 -25.19 -5.26
C LEU A 136 -5.97 -25.64 -5.06
N MET A 137 -5.01 -24.73 -5.13
CA MET A 137 -3.58 -25.05 -5.03
C MET A 137 -3.08 -24.94 -3.58
N SER A 138 -2.29 -25.92 -3.16
CA SER A 138 -1.43 -25.82 -1.97
C SER A 138 -0.27 -24.86 -2.20
N ASP A 139 0.42 -24.45 -1.14
CA ASP A 139 1.56 -23.53 -1.26
C ASP A 139 2.70 -24.11 -2.11
N ALA A 140 2.96 -25.43 -1.99
CA ALA A 140 3.94 -26.12 -2.83
C ALA A 140 3.54 -26.12 -4.32
N GLU A 141 2.25 -26.27 -4.61
CA GLU A 141 1.72 -26.18 -5.97
C GLU A 141 1.80 -24.74 -6.50
N LEU A 142 1.51 -23.73 -5.68
CA LEU A 142 1.66 -22.31 -6.05
C LEU A 142 3.13 -21.97 -6.36
N LYS A 143 4.07 -22.42 -5.52
CA LYS A 143 5.52 -22.29 -5.79
C LYS A 143 5.92 -22.97 -7.10
N THR A 144 5.38 -24.16 -7.37
CA THR A 144 5.65 -24.91 -8.61
C THR A 144 5.18 -24.14 -9.85
N VAL A 145 3.95 -23.60 -9.83
CA VAL A 145 3.41 -22.82 -10.96
C VAL A 145 4.14 -21.49 -11.10
N GLY A 146 4.31 -20.76 -9.98
CA GLY A 146 5.01 -19.47 -9.94
C GLY A 146 6.45 -19.58 -10.44
N GLY A 147 7.22 -20.57 -9.97
CA GLY A 147 8.60 -20.81 -10.36
C GLY A 147 8.80 -21.31 -11.80
N ARG A 148 7.71 -21.46 -12.57
CA ARG A 148 7.75 -21.87 -13.98
C ARG A 148 7.36 -20.77 -14.96
N ILE A 149 6.43 -19.89 -14.62
CA ILE A 149 5.90 -18.86 -15.54
C ILE A 149 6.63 -17.54 -15.30
N PHE A 150 7.17 -16.93 -16.35
CA PHE A 150 7.89 -15.66 -16.25
C PHE A 150 7.51 -14.67 -17.35
N HIS A 151 7.50 -13.38 -16.99
CA HIS A 151 7.18 -12.27 -17.90
C HIS A 151 8.22 -11.18 -17.72
N PRO A 152 9.35 -11.22 -18.45
CA PRO A 152 10.38 -10.19 -18.36
C PRO A 152 9.88 -8.84 -18.86
N LEU A 153 10.35 -7.76 -18.25
CA LEU A 153 10.11 -6.42 -18.78
C LEU A 153 10.89 -6.21 -20.10
N PRO A 154 10.32 -5.49 -21.08
CA PRO A 154 10.96 -5.34 -22.39
C PRO A 154 12.38 -4.76 -22.30
N GLY A 155 13.34 -5.41 -22.95
CA GLY A 155 14.73 -4.95 -22.99
C GLY A 155 15.51 -5.13 -21.68
N SER A 156 14.99 -5.89 -20.71
CA SER A 156 15.66 -6.19 -19.45
C SER A 156 15.53 -7.67 -19.06
N ARG A 157 16.16 -8.04 -17.94
CA ARG A 157 16.02 -9.34 -17.26
C ARG A 157 15.13 -9.27 -16.03
N VAL A 158 14.58 -8.10 -15.68
CA VAL A 158 13.64 -7.96 -14.57
C VAL A 158 12.41 -8.81 -14.87
N GLY A 159 12.06 -9.73 -13.95
CA GLY A 159 10.97 -10.69 -14.13
C GLY A 159 11.32 -11.93 -14.96
N ALA A 160 12.59 -12.10 -15.37
CA ALA A 160 13.07 -13.33 -16.01
C ALA A 160 13.45 -14.39 -14.97
N LYS A 161 13.38 -15.66 -15.38
CA LYS A 161 13.82 -16.79 -14.56
C LYS A 161 15.28 -16.63 -14.15
N GLY A 162 15.57 -16.79 -12.85
CA GLY A 162 16.93 -16.65 -12.29
C GLY A 162 17.32 -15.21 -11.93
N TYR A 163 16.39 -14.26 -12.00
CA TYR A 163 16.60 -12.87 -11.62
C TYR A 163 15.63 -12.47 -10.50
N LEU A 164 16.11 -11.63 -9.58
CA LEU A 164 15.30 -11.02 -8.53
C LEU A 164 15.64 -9.54 -8.45
N GLY A 165 14.75 -8.71 -8.98
CA GLY A 165 14.91 -7.27 -8.98
C GLY A 165 14.62 -6.64 -7.62
N ALA A 166 15.04 -5.40 -7.46
CA ALA A 166 14.70 -4.55 -6.32
C ALA A 166 14.10 -3.22 -6.80
N ARG A 167 12.89 -2.91 -6.33
CA ARG A 167 12.37 -1.54 -6.36
C ARG A 167 12.98 -0.80 -5.19
N LEU A 168 13.74 0.25 -5.47
CA LEU A 168 14.31 1.08 -4.43
C LEU A 168 13.27 2.11 -3.98
N GLN A 169 12.98 2.17 -2.67
CA GLN A 169 11.95 3.02 -2.09
C GLN A 169 12.57 4.13 -1.21
N PRO A 170 13.10 5.20 -1.81
CA PRO A 170 13.78 6.27 -1.08
C PRO A 170 12.78 7.27 -0.46
N ASN A 171 11.88 6.79 0.40
CA ASN A 171 10.83 7.62 1.03
C ASN A 171 11.43 8.63 2.02
N SER A 172 10.94 9.86 2.01
CA SER A 172 11.35 10.93 2.93
C SER A 172 10.16 11.38 3.76
N PRO A 173 10.27 11.49 5.10
CA PRO A 173 9.20 12.04 5.95
C PRO A 173 8.79 13.48 5.61
N THR A 174 9.57 14.18 4.77
CA THR A 174 9.35 15.59 4.41
C THR A 174 9.46 15.85 2.90
N ASP A 175 9.47 14.82 2.06
CA ASP A 175 9.74 14.88 0.62
C ASP A 175 11.08 15.55 0.24
N HIS A 176 12.06 15.59 1.15
CA HIS A 176 13.28 16.36 0.94
C HIS A 176 14.17 15.73 -0.14
N PRO A 177 14.45 16.42 -1.27
CA PRO A 177 15.17 15.83 -2.41
C PRO A 177 16.54 15.24 -2.10
N GLU A 178 17.24 15.77 -1.09
CA GLU A 178 18.54 15.24 -0.68
C GLU A 178 18.45 13.92 0.09
N GLU A 179 17.44 13.74 0.95
CA GLU A 179 17.23 12.47 1.67
C GLU A 179 16.95 11.34 0.67
N ILE A 180 16.12 11.66 -0.33
CA ILE A 180 15.75 10.76 -1.42
C ILE A 180 16.99 10.35 -2.22
N ARG A 181 17.83 11.31 -2.65
CA ARG A 181 19.09 11.00 -3.35
C ARG A 181 20.04 10.12 -2.53
N TRP A 182 20.20 10.41 -1.24
CA TRP A 182 21.09 9.64 -0.38
C TRP A 182 20.62 8.21 -0.17
N GLN A 183 19.31 7.98 -0.09
CA GLN A 183 18.76 6.62 -0.07
C GLN A 183 18.99 5.89 -1.40
N VAL A 184 18.97 6.59 -2.54
CA VAL A 184 19.37 6.00 -3.84
C VAL A 184 20.83 5.58 -3.83
N PHE A 185 21.73 6.47 -3.42
CA PHE A 185 23.16 6.15 -3.28
C PHE A 185 23.40 5.00 -2.31
N ASN A 186 22.56 4.91 -1.28
CA ASN A 186 22.63 3.85 -0.32
C ASN A 186 22.26 2.49 -0.92
N GLY A 187 21.13 2.36 -1.62
CA GLY A 187 20.76 1.09 -2.26
C GLY A 187 21.81 0.62 -3.26
N TRP A 188 22.32 1.55 -4.07
CA TRP A 188 23.34 1.25 -5.07
C TRP A 188 24.69 0.85 -4.49
N SER A 189 25.04 1.30 -3.27
CA SER A 189 26.26 0.83 -2.61
C SER A 189 26.19 -0.66 -2.22
N PHE A 190 24.99 -1.24 -2.12
CA PHE A 190 24.74 -2.67 -1.91
C PHE A 190 24.38 -3.44 -3.19
N ALA A 191 24.52 -2.83 -4.38
CA ALA A 191 24.07 -3.39 -5.66
C ALA A 191 22.55 -3.74 -5.68
N VAL A 192 21.74 -2.87 -5.07
CA VAL A 192 20.27 -2.99 -4.97
C VAL A 192 19.60 -1.79 -5.63
N GLY A 193 18.56 -2.01 -6.44
CA GLY A 193 17.76 -0.95 -7.08
C GLY A 193 17.83 -0.97 -8.61
N ASP A 194 17.38 -2.07 -9.22
CA ASP A 194 17.49 -2.35 -10.66
C ASP A 194 16.14 -2.39 -11.41
N VAL A 195 15.03 -2.07 -10.73
CA VAL A 195 13.68 -2.13 -11.31
C VAL A 195 13.12 -0.74 -11.58
N VAL A 196 13.03 0.07 -10.52
CA VAL A 196 12.52 1.44 -10.53
C VAL A 196 13.04 2.16 -9.28
N LEU A 197 13.38 3.44 -9.41
CA LEU A 197 13.55 4.34 -8.26
C LEU A 197 12.19 4.95 -7.93
N GLY A 198 11.48 4.41 -6.93
CA GLY A 198 10.07 4.70 -6.68
C GLY A 198 9.82 5.25 -5.29
N THR A 199 9.52 6.55 -5.16
CA THR A 199 9.27 7.20 -3.86
C THR A 199 7.79 7.52 -3.66
N ASN A 200 7.26 7.21 -2.49
CA ASN A 200 5.93 7.65 -2.09
C ASN A 200 6.05 9.08 -1.55
N PRO A 201 5.27 10.04 -2.06
CA PRO A 201 5.33 11.41 -1.57
C PRO A 201 4.46 11.59 -0.32
N VAL A 202 4.91 12.40 0.63
CA VAL A 202 4.08 12.92 1.73
C VAL A 202 3.06 13.91 1.20
N SER A 203 3.49 14.80 0.30
CA SER A 203 2.68 15.86 -0.28
C SER A 203 2.21 15.51 -1.68
N SER A 204 0.90 15.64 -1.91
CA SER A 204 0.32 15.56 -3.26
C SER A 204 0.38 16.88 -4.03
N ASP A 205 1.10 17.90 -3.52
CA ASP A 205 1.32 19.15 -4.25
C ASP A 205 2.18 18.91 -5.50
N VAL A 206 1.71 19.42 -6.64
CA VAL A 206 2.36 19.24 -7.94
C VAL A 206 3.81 19.76 -7.94
N THR A 207 4.10 20.84 -7.21
CA THR A 207 5.46 21.40 -7.12
C THR A 207 6.38 20.52 -6.28
N SER A 208 5.88 19.98 -5.16
CA SER A 208 6.61 19.01 -4.34
C SER A 208 6.95 17.77 -5.16
N VAL A 209 5.95 17.15 -5.80
CA VAL A 209 6.12 15.97 -6.65
C VAL A 209 7.11 16.25 -7.78
N ALA A 210 7.01 17.40 -8.45
CA ALA A 210 7.96 17.79 -9.50
C ALA A 210 9.41 17.95 -9.01
N ALA A 211 9.61 18.43 -7.79
CA ALA A 211 10.93 18.57 -7.19
C ALA A 211 11.57 17.20 -6.91
N VAL A 212 10.77 16.26 -6.39
CA VAL A 212 11.21 14.89 -6.13
C VAL A 212 11.47 14.12 -7.43
N GLU A 213 10.56 14.19 -8.40
CA GLU A 213 10.73 13.63 -9.75
C GLU A 213 12.05 14.10 -10.37
N SER A 214 12.32 15.41 -10.30
CA SER A 214 13.56 16.01 -10.83
C SER A 214 14.81 15.48 -10.11
N ALA A 215 14.73 15.23 -8.81
CA ALA A 215 15.86 14.71 -8.04
C ALA A 215 16.22 13.27 -8.42
N LEU A 216 15.21 12.42 -8.63
CA LEU A 216 15.40 11.04 -9.09
C LEU A 216 15.91 11.02 -10.53
N HIS A 217 15.29 11.82 -11.41
CA HIS A 217 15.71 11.93 -12.81
C HIS A 217 17.16 12.42 -12.94
N ASP A 218 17.56 13.40 -12.15
CA ASP A 218 18.93 13.94 -12.16
C ASP A 218 19.98 12.88 -11.80
N VAL A 219 19.68 11.99 -10.84
CA VAL A 219 20.56 10.87 -10.51
C VAL A 219 20.69 9.92 -11.70
N LEU A 220 19.59 9.54 -12.35
CA LEU A 220 19.63 8.65 -13.52
C LEU A 220 20.44 9.25 -14.67
N VAL A 221 20.15 10.51 -15.05
CA VAL A 221 20.86 11.20 -16.14
C VAL A 221 22.35 11.36 -15.83
N THR A 222 22.71 11.67 -14.58
CA THR A 222 24.11 11.84 -14.18
C THR A 222 24.92 10.57 -14.38
N PHE A 223 24.31 9.40 -14.19
CA PHE A 223 24.95 8.10 -14.38
C PHE A 223 24.68 7.45 -15.74
N GLY A 224 23.92 8.11 -16.63
CA GLY A 224 23.56 7.57 -17.95
C GLY A 224 22.63 6.35 -17.87
N LEU A 225 21.68 6.35 -16.93
CA LEU A 225 20.77 5.24 -16.63
C LEU A 225 19.31 5.52 -17.02
N GLU A 226 19.01 6.68 -17.60
CA GLU A 226 17.66 7.13 -17.97
C GLU A 226 16.95 6.22 -19.00
N GLU A 227 17.72 5.38 -19.70
CA GLU A 227 17.19 4.33 -20.58
C GLU A 227 17.20 2.93 -19.93
N VAL A 228 17.90 2.73 -18.83
CA VAL A 228 18.09 1.40 -18.22
C VAL A 228 16.96 1.08 -17.24
N ILE A 229 16.64 2.03 -16.37
CA ILE A 229 15.58 1.93 -15.36
C ILE A 229 14.75 3.23 -15.34
N PRO A 230 13.45 3.16 -15.03
CA PRO A 230 12.63 4.34 -14.78
C PRO A 230 12.79 4.84 -13.33
N HIS A 231 12.32 6.05 -13.10
CA HIS A 231 11.96 6.59 -11.78
C HIS A 231 10.46 6.88 -11.71
N CYS A 232 9.94 7.06 -10.50
CA CYS A 232 8.54 7.38 -10.26
C CYS A 232 8.34 8.01 -8.88
N VAL A 233 7.56 9.08 -8.81
CA VAL A 233 6.91 9.53 -7.58
C VAL A 233 5.48 8.98 -7.58
N LEU A 234 5.17 8.13 -6.60
CA LEU A 234 3.93 7.37 -6.49
C LEU A 234 2.73 8.23 -6.02
N ALA A 235 2.60 9.45 -6.57
CA ALA A 235 1.42 10.29 -6.38
C ALA A 235 0.22 9.75 -7.16
N HIS A 236 -0.97 10.32 -6.97
CA HIS A 236 -2.11 10.05 -7.86
C HIS A 236 -1.74 10.32 -9.32
N ILE A 237 -2.21 9.50 -10.26
CA ILE A 237 -1.81 9.56 -11.67
C ILE A 237 -2.10 10.92 -12.33
N ASP A 238 -3.16 11.61 -11.92
CA ASP A 238 -3.48 12.95 -12.40
C ASP A 238 -2.42 13.99 -12.00
N VAL A 239 -1.78 13.83 -10.83
CA VAL A 239 -0.69 14.71 -10.37
C VAL A 239 0.57 14.44 -11.19
N GLN A 240 0.92 13.18 -11.43
CA GLN A 240 2.07 12.81 -12.27
C GLN A 240 1.89 13.33 -13.71
N ALA A 241 0.68 13.25 -14.26
CA ALA A 241 0.35 13.81 -15.57
C ALA A 241 0.50 15.34 -15.62
N GLN A 242 0.11 16.04 -14.54
CA GLN A 242 0.33 17.49 -14.42
C GLN A 242 1.81 17.85 -14.33
N VAL A 243 2.61 17.07 -13.59
CA VAL A 243 4.07 17.25 -13.53
C VAL A 243 4.70 17.07 -14.91
N GLU A 244 4.31 16.03 -15.66
CA GLU A 244 4.79 15.84 -17.03
C GLU A 244 4.39 17.00 -17.96
N ALA A 245 3.17 17.55 -17.82
CA ALA A 245 2.77 18.72 -18.59
C ALA A 245 3.58 19.99 -18.21
N MET A 246 3.94 20.12 -16.93
CA MET A 246 4.77 21.23 -16.44
C MET A 246 6.23 21.10 -16.89
N ARG A 247 6.76 19.88 -16.92
CA ARG A 247 8.15 19.55 -17.24
C ARG A 247 8.23 18.31 -18.15
N PRO A 248 7.94 18.47 -19.46
CA PRO A 248 7.90 17.33 -20.39
C PRO A 248 9.22 16.55 -20.43
N GLY A 249 9.12 15.22 -20.44
CA GLY A 249 10.24 14.29 -20.50
C GLY A 249 10.96 14.08 -19.17
N THR A 250 10.47 14.64 -18.07
CA THR A 250 11.08 14.48 -16.74
C THR A 250 10.41 13.42 -15.88
N THR A 251 9.18 12.98 -16.20
CA THR A 251 8.55 11.85 -15.50
C THR A 251 8.98 10.53 -16.12
N GLY A 252 9.26 9.54 -15.26
CA GLY A 252 9.63 8.19 -15.69
C GLY A 252 8.41 7.33 -16.02
N ILE A 253 8.14 6.33 -15.20
CA ILE A 253 6.93 5.50 -15.27
C ILE A 253 5.81 6.12 -14.46
N TRP A 254 4.55 5.97 -14.87
CA TRP A 254 3.42 6.51 -14.12
C TRP A 254 2.75 5.49 -13.23
N PHE A 255 2.60 5.82 -11.95
CA PHE A 255 2.02 4.98 -10.92
C PHE A 255 0.51 5.16 -10.73
N GLN A 256 -0.21 4.11 -10.32
CA GLN A 256 -1.54 4.22 -9.72
C GLN A 256 -1.92 2.97 -8.89
N SER A 257 -2.50 3.17 -7.71
CA SER A 257 -3.16 2.08 -6.95
C SER A 257 -4.50 1.69 -7.58
N LEU A 258 -4.81 0.39 -7.66
CA LEU A 258 -6.02 -0.14 -8.32
C LEU A 258 -6.98 -0.86 -7.36
N GLY A 259 -8.28 -0.64 -7.54
CA GLY A 259 -9.37 -1.42 -6.95
C GLY A 259 -9.84 -2.57 -7.86
N GLY A 260 -10.41 -3.62 -7.25
CA GLY A 260 -10.93 -4.83 -7.90
C GLY A 260 -12.36 -4.68 -8.44
N ASN A 261 -12.98 -3.52 -8.25
CA ASN A 261 -14.27 -3.13 -8.83
C ASN A 261 -14.38 -1.61 -9.03
N GLU A 262 -15.41 -1.15 -9.75
CA GLU A 262 -15.64 0.26 -10.05
C GLU A 262 -15.85 1.11 -8.79
N ALA A 263 -16.57 0.60 -7.79
CA ALA A 263 -16.81 1.36 -6.56
C ALA A 263 -15.52 1.55 -5.76
N ALA A 264 -14.72 0.49 -5.60
CA ALA A 264 -13.41 0.55 -4.95
C ALA A 264 -12.43 1.50 -5.68
N ASN A 265 -12.43 1.51 -7.01
CA ASN A 265 -11.60 2.46 -7.77
C ASN A 265 -12.01 3.92 -7.52
N ARG A 266 -13.30 4.21 -7.36
CA ARG A 266 -13.78 5.58 -7.08
C ARG A 266 -13.31 6.10 -5.72
N THR A 267 -13.07 5.23 -4.74
CA THR A 267 -12.44 5.61 -3.46
C THR A 267 -11.05 6.20 -3.66
N PHE A 268 -10.35 5.79 -4.73
CA PHE A 268 -9.04 6.33 -5.12
C PHE A 268 -9.14 7.47 -6.16
N ASP A 269 -10.33 8.03 -6.42
CA ASP A 269 -10.61 8.95 -7.54
C ASP A 269 -10.21 8.40 -8.93
N VAL A 270 -10.26 7.07 -9.08
CA VAL A 270 -9.93 6.38 -10.33
C VAL A 270 -11.22 5.99 -11.07
N THR A 271 -11.26 6.29 -12.37
CA THR A 271 -12.27 5.77 -13.30
C THR A 271 -11.62 5.02 -14.46
N LEU A 272 -12.38 4.13 -15.10
CA LEU A 272 -11.91 3.39 -16.28
C LEU A 272 -11.48 4.35 -17.40
N GLU A 273 -12.25 5.42 -17.62
CA GLU A 273 -11.98 6.43 -18.64
C GLU A 273 -10.68 7.17 -18.36
N LYS A 274 -10.46 7.62 -17.11
CA LYS A 274 -9.21 8.28 -16.71
C LYS A 274 -8.02 7.37 -16.98
N MET A 275 -8.08 6.11 -16.56
CA MET A 275 -6.97 5.17 -16.74
C MET A 275 -6.71 4.84 -18.20
N VAL A 276 -7.74 4.71 -19.03
CA VAL A 276 -7.59 4.53 -20.48
C VAL A 276 -6.94 5.75 -21.12
N ALA A 277 -7.33 6.97 -20.73
CA ALA A 277 -6.74 8.20 -21.26
C ALA A 277 -5.25 8.32 -20.88
N HIS A 278 -4.90 8.05 -19.61
CA HIS A 278 -3.51 8.04 -19.17
C HIS A 278 -2.69 6.96 -19.87
N ALA A 279 -3.21 5.75 -20.01
CA ALA A 279 -2.53 4.69 -20.76
C ALA A 279 -2.29 5.08 -22.23
N ALA A 280 -3.23 5.79 -22.86
CA ALA A 280 -3.10 6.28 -24.23
C ALA A 280 -2.03 7.39 -24.37
N ALA A 281 -1.73 8.13 -23.31
CA ALA A 281 -0.67 9.14 -23.29
C ALA A 281 0.73 8.51 -23.20
N ARG A 282 0.85 7.26 -22.73
CA ARG A 282 2.14 6.56 -22.55
C ARG A 282 2.65 5.96 -23.86
N THR A 283 3.09 6.81 -24.78
CA THR A 283 3.62 6.42 -26.10
C THR A 283 5.12 6.10 -26.10
N GLY A 284 5.84 6.40 -25.02
CA GLY A 284 7.29 6.24 -24.89
C GLY A 284 7.74 4.83 -24.43
N ARG A 285 8.97 4.74 -23.93
CA ARG A 285 9.55 3.52 -23.34
C ARG A 285 8.81 3.10 -22.07
N TRP A 286 8.52 4.07 -21.20
CA TRP A 286 7.97 3.84 -19.88
C TRP A 286 6.44 3.89 -19.89
N GLY A 287 5.81 2.78 -19.52
CA GLY A 287 4.35 2.62 -19.48
C GLY A 287 3.76 3.04 -18.14
N LEU A 288 3.20 2.06 -17.43
CA LEU A 288 2.43 2.23 -16.19
C LEU A 288 2.96 1.28 -15.11
N TYR A 289 2.87 1.72 -13.86
CA TYR A 289 3.21 0.98 -12.66
C TYR A 289 1.95 0.91 -11.78
N PHE A 290 1.56 -0.28 -11.33
CA PHE A 290 0.41 -0.45 -10.45
C PHE A 290 0.77 -1.05 -9.10
N GLU A 291 0.08 -0.59 -8.07
CA GLU A 291 0.00 -1.29 -6.80
C GLU A 291 -1.40 -1.85 -6.57
N THR A 292 -1.42 -3.06 -6.02
CA THR A 292 -2.61 -3.78 -5.62
C THR A 292 -2.45 -4.28 -4.18
N GLY A 293 -3.39 -5.06 -3.66
CA GLY A 293 -3.42 -5.37 -2.24
C GLY A 293 -4.69 -6.10 -1.88
N GLN A 294 -4.58 -7.38 -1.53
CA GLN A 294 -5.73 -8.12 -0.99
C GLN A 294 -6.29 -7.40 0.24
N GLY A 295 -7.61 -7.27 0.30
CA GLY A 295 -8.32 -6.62 1.39
C GLY A 295 -8.68 -5.15 1.15
N ALA A 296 -8.02 -4.46 0.21
CA ALA A 296 -8.31 -3.03 -0.07
C ALA A 296 -9.79 -2.79 -0.42
N ASP A 297 -10.40 -3.65 -1.23
CA ASP A 297 -11.81 -3.56 -1.59
C ASP A 297 -12.73 -3.76 -0.38
N ALA A 298 -12.38 -4.69 0.50
CA ALA A 298 -13.20 -5.05 1.66
C ALA A 298 -13.14 -3.99 2.76
N THR A 299 -11.96 -3.48 3.07
CA THR A 299 -11.78 -2.43 4.09
C THR A 299 -12.37 -1.09 3.67
N ASN A 300 -12.51 -0.84 2.37
CA ASN A 300 -13.26 0.29 1.83
C ASN A 300 -14.77 0.02 1.66
N GLY A 301 -15.29 -1.11 2.13
CA GLY A 301 -16.73 -1.42 2.09
C GLY A 301 -17.25 -1.86 0.71
N HIS A 302 -16.37 -2.19 -0.23
CA HIS A 302 -16.68 -2.56 -1.61
C HIS A 302 -16.40 -4.04 -1.92
N HIS A 303 -16.56 -4.93 -0.93
CA HIS A 303 -16.39 -6.38 -1.14
C HIS A 303 -17.54 -7.04 -1.93
N HIS A 304 -18.75 -6.46 -1.90
CA HIS A 304 -19.93 -6.97 -2.64
C HIS A 304 -20.24 -8.47 -2.41
N GLY A 305 -19.96 -8.95 -1.19
CA GLY A 305 -20.12 -10.35 -0.81
C GLY A 305 -19.11 -11.32 -1.43
N THR A 306 -18.16 -10.83 -2.23
CA THR A 306 -17.11 -11.60 -2.93
C THR A 306 -15.82 -11.59 -2.11
N ASP A 307 -15.10 -12.70 -2.12
CA ASP A 307 -13.86 -12.86 -1.35
C ASP A 307 -12.70 -12.03 -1.90
N MET A 308 -11.69 -11.78 -1.06
CA MET A 308 -10.58 -10.88 -1.38
C MET A 308 -9.75 -11.34 -2.58
N LEU A 309 -9.61 -12.66 -2.76
CA LEU A 309 -8.77 -13.23 -3.82
C LEU A 309 -9.34 -12.95 -5.21
N ILE A 310 -10.66 -13.00 -5.35
CA ILE A 310 -11.32 -12.72 -6.64
C ILE A 310 -11.16 -11.24 -7.01
N HIS A 311 -11.37 -10.33 -6.07
CA HIS A 311 -11.15 -8.89 -6.32
C HIS A 311 -9.70 -8.58 -6.66
N GLU A 312 -8.75 -9.21 -5.98
CA GLU A 312 -7.32 -9.06 -6.30
C GLU A 312 -6.99 -9.54 -7.71
N SER A 313 -7.50 -10.72 -8.08
CA SER A 313 -7.35 -11.23 -9.45
C SER A 313 -7.94 -10.28 -10.51
N ARG A 314 -9.01 -9.54 -10.18
CA ARG A 314 -9.63 -8.57 -11.10
C ARG A 314 -8.79 -7.31 -11.26
N LYS A 315 -8.02 -6.90 -10.25
CA LYS A 315 -7.01 -5.83 -10.39
C LYS A 315 -5.93 -6.22 -11.39
N TYR A 316 -5.48 -7.47 -11.38
CA TYR A 316 -4.55 -7.96 -12.41
C TYR A 316 -5.20 -8.03 -13.79
N GLY A 317 -6.49 -8.37 -13.88
CA GLY A 317 -7.28 -8.22 -15.11
C GLY A 317 -7.25 -6.79 -15.65
N PHE A 318 -7.39 -5.81 -14.75
CA PHE A 318 -7.37 -4.39 -15.10
C PHE A 318 -6.00 -3.95 -15.60
N ALA A 319 -4.93 -4.31 -14.87
CA ALA A 319 -3.55 -4.06 -15.27
C ALA A 319 -3.20 -4.69 -16.64
N ARG A 320 -3.70 -5.91 -16.92
CA ARG A 320 -3.55 -6.56 -18.24
C ARG A 320 -4.23 -5.75 -19.34
N ALA A 321 -5.45 -5.28 -19.11
CA ALA A 321 -6.17 -4.45 -20.09
C ALA A 321 -5.45 -3.12 -20.35
N LEU A 322 -4.96 -2.44 -19.30
CA LEU A 322 -4.19 -1.21 -19.43
C LEU A 322 -2.84 -1.42 -20.12
N LYS A 323 -2.14 -2.53 -19.86
CA LYS A 323 -0.92 -2.94 -20.60
C LYS A 323 -1.17 -3.03 -22.10
N ARG A 324 -2.33 -3.57 -22.52
CA ARG A 324 -2.72 -3.59 -23.94
C ARG A 324 -2.99 -2.19 -24.49
N ARG A 325 -3.60 -1.29 -23.70
CA ARG A 325 -3.80 0.12 -24.12
C ARG A 325 -2.47 0.85 -24.32
N VAL A 326 -1.48 0.65 -23.45
CA VAL A 326 -0.12 1.20 -23.64
C VAL A 326 0.54 0.63 -24.91
N ALA A 327 0.43 -0.68 -25.16
CA ALA A 327 0.95 -1.27 -26.39
C ALA A 327 0.33 -0.66 -27.66
N LEU A 328 -0.99 -0.44 -27.65
CA LEU A 328 -1.70 0.24 -28.75
C LEU A 328 -1.24 1.69 -28.92
N ALA A 329 -0.99 2.41 -27.82
CA ALA A 329 -0.48 3.78 -27.86
C ALA A 329 0.93 3.86 -28.47
N GLN A 330 1.82 2.93 -28.11
CA GLN A 330 3.17 2.83 -28.70
C GLN A 330 3.10 2.57 -30.21
N VAL A 331 2.26 1.62 -30.64
CA VAL A 331 2.04 1.32 -32.07
C VAL A 331 1.46 2.53 -32.80
N GLY A 332 0.47 3.20 -32.20
CA GLY A 332 -0.13 4.43 -32.76
C GLY A 332 0.88 5.57 -32.92
N ALA A 333 1.92 5.61 -32.08
CA ALA A 333 3.03 6.56 -32.16
C ALA A 333 4.20 6.09 -33.07
N GLY A 334 4.02 4.99 -33.81
CA GLY A 334 5.04 4.46 -34.74
C GLY A 334 6.18 3.70 -34.07
N ARG A 335 5.97 3.16 -32.86
CA ARG A 335 6.93 2.30 -32.14
C ARG A 335 6.48 0.85 -32.13
N ASP A 336 7.43 -0.06 -31.95
CA ASP A 336 7.10 -1.45 -31.64
C ASP A 336 6.41 -1.56 -30.27
N ALA A 337 5.44 -2.46 -30.16
CA ALA A 337 4.75 -2.74 -28.90
C ALA A 337 5.72 -3.41 -27.91
N ALA A 338 6.17 -2.63 -26.93
CA ALA A 338 7.05 -3.05 -25.85
C ALA A 338 6.64 -2.33 -24.56
N PRO A 339 5.42 -2.57 -24.04
CA PRO A 339 4.92 -1.83 -22.89
C PRO A 339 5.69 -2.24 -21.62
N TRP A 340 6.48 -1.31 -21.07
CA TRP A 340 7.03 -1.47 -19.73
C TRP A 340 5.91 -1.22 -18.72
N VAL A 341 5.21 -2.29 -18.36
CA VAL A 341 4.15 -2.30 -17.35
C VAL A 341 4.43 -3.40 -16.33
N HIS A 342 4.50 -3.00 -15.07
CA HIS A 342 4.65 -3.91 -13.95
C HIS A 342 3.66 -3.59 -12.83
N VAL A 343 3.49 -4.55 -11.94
CA VAL A 343 2.57 -4.48 -10.81
C VAL A 343 3.24 -5.12 -9.59
N ASN A 344 3.02 -4.58 -8.40
CA ASN A 344 3.21 -5.36 -7.19
C ASN A 344 1.94 -5.39 -6.35
N ASP A 345 1.73 -6.53 -5.72
CA ASP A 345 0.89 -6.60 -4.55
C ASP A 345 1.63 -5.99 -3.35
N VAL A 346 0.90 -5.34 -2.45
CA VAL A 346 1.38 -4.86 -1.16
C VAL A 346 0.77 -5.70 -0.05
N ALA A 347 1.46 -6.79 0.30
CA ALA A 347 0.97 -7.79 1.24
C ALA A 347 1.26 -7.36 2.67
N GLY A 348 0.22 -7.23 3.51
CA GLY A 348 0.36 -6.95 4.94
C GLY A 348 0.41 -5.46 5.33
N PHE A 349 0.17 -4.54 4.40
CA PHE A 349 0.20 -3.09 4.68
C PHE A 349 -1.04 -2.58 5.44
N ILE A 350 -2.18 -3.25 5.22
CA ILE A 350 -3.46 -2.88 5.86
C ILE A 350 -3.37 -3.19 7.36
N GLY A 351 -3.24 -4.47 7.73
CA GLY A 351 -3.12 -4.88 9.13
C GLY A 351 -3.71 -6.26 9.45
N PRO A 352 -3.80 -6.60 10.75
CA PRO A 352 -4.30 -7.88 11.26
C PRO A 352 -5.77 -8.16 10.94
N GLU A 353 -6.54 -7.16 10.53
CA GLU A 353 -7.92 -7.31 10.05
C GLU A 353 -8.00 -8.00 8.68
N VAL A 354 -6.90 -8.01 7.92
CA VAL A 354 -6.78 -8.74 6.65
C VAL A 354 -5.90 -9.98 6.84
N PHE A 355 -4.70 -9.78 7.40
CA PHE A 355 -3.70 -10.83 7.63
C PHE A 355 -3.08 -10.67 9.01
N ARG A 356 -3.26 -11.66 9.89
CA ARG A 356 -2.71 -11.65 11.25
C ARG A 356 -1.37 -12.36 11.35
N THR A 357 -1.22 -13.46 10.62
CA THR A 357 -0.09 -14.41 10.79
C THR A 357 0.86 -14.40 9.60
N ARG A 358 2.11 -14.82 9.85
CA ARG A 358 3.11 -14.99 8.78
C ARG A 358 2.69 -16.02 7.73
N GLU A 359 1.94 -17.05 8.11
CA GLU A 359 1.44 -18.07 7.18
C GLU A 359 0.38 -17.48 6.24
N GLN A 360 -0.51 -16.62 6.75
CA GLN A 360 -1.46 -15.87 5.90
C GLN A 360 -0.74 -14.93 4.94
N LEU A 361 0.32 -14.27 5.40
CA LEU A 361 1.14 -13.38 4.56
C LEU A 361 1.82 -14.16 3.41
N VAL A 362 2.49 -15.28 3.72
CA VAL A 362 3.07 -16.15 2.68
C VAL A 362 2.01 -16.66 1.72
N ARG A 363 0.86 -17.09 2.24
CA ARG A 363 -0.24 -17.61 1.41
C ARG A 363 -0.73 -16.56 0.42
N CYS A 364 -0.99 -15.33 0.87
CA CYS A 364 -1.40 -14.20 0.04
C CYS A 364 -0.40 -13.97 -1.10
N CYS A 365 0.88 -13.76 -0.75
CA CYS A 365 1.95 -13.51 -1.69
C CYS A 365 2.09 -14.62 -2.75
N LEU A 366 1.97 -15.89 -2.37
CA LEU A 366 2.05 -17.02 -3.30
C LEU A 366 0.87 -17.04 -4.28
N GLU A 367 -0.33 -16.77 -3.78
CA GLU A 367 -1.52 -16.68 -4.62
C GLU A 367 -1.38 -15.53 -5.62
N ASP A 368 -0.93 -14.37 -5.16
CA ASP A 368 -0.77 -13.17 -5.98
C ASP A 368 0.30 -13.34 -7.05
N ILE A 369 1.46 -13.92 -6.73
CA ILE A 369 2.48 -14.33 -7.70
C ILE A 369 1.87 -15.13 -8.84
N VAL A 370 1.10 -16.16 -8.53
CA VAL A 370 0.51 -17.03 -9.54
C VAL A 370 -0.57 -16.28 -10.33
N MET A 371 -1.47 -15.56 -9.66
CA MET A 371 -2.53 -14.81 -10.34
C MET A 371 -1.97 -13.75 -11.27
N GLY A 372 -1.02 -12.92 -10.83
CA GLY A 372 -0.37 -11.90 -11.66
C GLY A 372 0.33 -12.50 -12.88
N LYS A 373 1.07 -13.60 -12.70
CA LYS A 373 1.73 -14.32 -13.81
C LYS A 373 0.74 -14.96 -14.78
N LEU A 374 -0.39 -15.48 -14.31
CA LEU A 374 -1.46 -16.00 -15.16
C LEU A 374 -2.17 -14.89 -15.96
N HIS A 375 -2.12 -13.63 -15.50
CA HIS A 375 -2.56 -12.45 -16.26
C HIS A 375 -1.52 -11.92 -17.25
N GLY A 376 -0.34 -12.53 -17.37
CA GLY A 376 0.69 -12.06 -18.30
C GLY A 376 1.48 -10.85 -17.81
N LEU A 377 1.55 -10.65 -16.48
CA LEU A 377 2.15 -9.49 -15.85
C LEU A 377 3.52 -9.79 -15.24
N THR A 378 4.41 -8.80 -15.27
CA THR A 378 5.60 -8.78 -14.43
C THR A 378 5.16 -8.40 -13.01
N LEU A 379 5.03 -9.38 -12.13
CA LEU A 379 4.54 -9.18 -10.76
C LEU A 379 5.68 -9.20 -9.73
N GLY A 380 5.85 -8.10 -9.00
CA GLY A 380 6.65 -8.02 -7.78
C GLY A 380 5.79 -8.12 -6.52
N LEU A 381 6.43 -8.06 -5.36
CA LEU A 381 5.75 -8.07 -4.06
C LEU A 381 6.40 -7.08 -3.10
N ASP A 382 5.58 -6.30 -2.42
CA ASP A 382 5.97 -5.72 -1.15
C ASP A 382 5.53 -6.68 -0.04
N VAL A 383 6.49 -7.44 0.50
CA VAL A 383 6.25 -8.41 1.57
C VAL A 383 6.45 -7.70 2.88
N CYS A 384 5.34 -7.27 3.48
CA CYS A 384 5.41 -6.29 4.52
C CYS A 384 4.55 -6.64 5.74
N SER A 385 4.83 -5.94 6.83
CA SER A 385 4.08 -6.07 8.07
C SER A 385 3.98 -4.71 8.74
N THR A 386 2.78 -4.41 9.20
CA THR A 386 2.58 -3.34 10.16
C THR A 386 2.99 -3.82 11.56
N LEU A 387 3.31 -2.89 12.47
CA LEU A 387 3.68 -3.26 13.84
C LEU A 387 2.54 -3.89 14.66
N HIS A 388 1.30 -3.83 14.18
CA HIS A 388 0.15 -4.40 14.88
C HIS A 388 -0.29 -5.77 14.37
N MET A 389 0.48 -6.34 13.45
CA MET A 389 0.40 -7.77 13.11
C MET A 389 1.27 -8.61 14.06
N ASP A 390 0.92 -9.90 14.17
CA ASP A 390 1.72 -10.92 14.88
C ASP A 390 2.82 -11.47 13.95
N VAL A 391 3.53 -10.57 13.27
CA VAL A 391 4.63 -10.88 12.36
C VAL A 391 5.84 -10.05 12.78
N THR A 392 6.90 -10.75 13.20
CA THR A 392 8.14 -10.13 13.66
C THR A 392 9.09 -9.81 12.50
N LEU A 393 10.18 -9.09 12.78
CA LEU A 393 11.28 -8.90 11.83
C LEU A 393 11.83 -10.25 11.34
N ASP A 394 11.97 -11.25 12.21
CA ASP A 394 12.50 -12.56 11.83
C ASP A 394 11.47 -13.35 11.00
N ASP A 395 10.17 -13.20 11.30
CA ASP A 395 9.10 -13.79 10.48
C ASP A 395 9.03 -13.20 9.07
N LEU A 396 9.27 -11.89 8.89
CA LEU A 396 9.41 -11.29 7.56
C LEU A 396 10.56 -11.93 6.77
N GLY A 397 11.70 -12.14 7.42
CA GLY A 397 12.84 -12.85 6.83
C GLY A 397 12.46 -14.27 6.39
N TRP A 398 11.69 -14.99 7.21
CA TRP A 398 11.14 -16.31 6.86
C TRP A 398 10.15 -16.24 5.69
N CYS A 399 9.24 -15.26 5.67
CA CYS A 399 8.26 -15.08 4.60
C CYS A 399 8.97 -14.91 3.25
N GLN A 400 9.96 -14.02 3.19
CA GLN A 400 10.77 -13.81 1.98
C GLN A 400 11.43 -15.10 1.48
N GLU A 401 11.95 -15.94 2.39
CA GLU A 401 12.53 -17.23 2.02
C GLU A 401 11.51 -18.20 1.43
N GLN A 402 10.28 -18.22 1.96
CA GLN A 402 9.21 -19.06 1.42
C GLN A 402 8.81 -18.65 0.00
N LEU A 403 8.94 -17.37 -0.34
CA LEU A 403 8.48 -16.80 -1.59
C LEU A 403 9.50 -16.87 -2.73
N ALA A 404 10.79 -16.99 -2.41
CA ALA A 404 11.86 -16.99 -3.42
C ALA A 404 11.68 -18.05 -4.52
N GLU A 405 11.23 -19.26 -4.16
CA GLU A 405 11.00 -20.36 -5.11
C GLU A 405 9.84 -20.10 -6.08
N ALA A 406 8.85 -19.29 -5.69
CA ALA A 406 7.76 -18.88 -6.57
C ALA A 406 8.20 -17.81 -7.60
N GLY A 407 9.40 -17.26 -7.42
CA GLY A 407 10.06 -16.35 -8.35
C GLY A 407 9.31 -15.05 -8.57
N PRO A 408 9.06 -14.22 -7.54
CA PRO A 408 8.58 -12.85 -7.74
C PRO A 408 9.57 -12.09 -8.64
N ALA A 409 9.07 -11.18 -9.48
CA ALA A 409 9.92 -10.42 -10.38
C ALA A 409 10.88 -9.47 -9.63
N TYR A 410 10.37 -8.90 -8.53
CA TYR A 410 11.10 -8.01 -7.65
C TYR A 410 10.47 -7.92 -6.26
N LEU A 411 11.24 -7.45 -5.29
CA LEU A 411 10.76 -7.02 -3.98
C LEU A 411 11.08 -5.54 -3.74
N MET A 412 10.45 -4.94 -2.74
CA MET A 412 10.77 -3.60 -2.24
C MET A 412 12.14 -3.60 -1.56
N ALA A 413 12.76 -2.42 -1.44
CA ALA A 413 14.10 -2.30 -0.88
C ALA A 413 14.24 -1.01 -0.08
N LEU A 414 14.50 -1.17 1.21
CA LEU A 414 14.80 -0.10 2.17
C LEU A 414 16.17 -0.30 2.83
N PRO A 415 16.76 0.75 3.44
CA PRO A 415 18.03 0.63 4.17
C PRO A 415 18.02 -0.41 5.30
N THR A 416 16.92 -0.49 6.07
CA THR A 416 16.89 -1.22 7.35
C THR A 416 15.61 -2.02 7.60
N ARG A 417 14.81 -2.27 6.54
CA ARG A 417 13.42 -2.78 6.57
C ARG A 417 12.37 -1.79 7.03
N ASN A 418 12.72 -0.81 7.85
CA ASN A 418 11.77 0.15 8.36
C ASN A 418 11.57 1.33 7.40
N ASP A 419 10.32 1.65 7.10
CA ASP A 419 9.97 2.83 6.31
C ASP A 419 9.78 4.04 7.23
N PRO A 420 10.58 5.12 7.05
CA PRO A 420 10.55 6.27 7.97
C PRO A 420 9.26 7.09 7.87
N MET A 421 8.41 6.85 6.87
CA MET A 421 7.20 7.62 6.62
C MET A 421 5.94 6.73 6.71
N LEU A 422 5.92 5.60 6.01
CA LEU A 422 4.74 4.74 5.93
C LEU A 422 4.53 3.87 7.18
N SER A 423 5.48 3.89 8.13
CA SER A 423 5.36 3.22 9.44
C SER A 423 5.04 1.72 9.33
N TYR A 424 5.74 1.05 8.43
CA TYR A 424 5.63 -0.39 8.20
C TYR A 424 7.02 -0.99 7.92
N LEU A 425 7.10 -2.31 8.01
CA LEU A 425 8.33 -3.07 7.81
C LEU A 425 8.26 -3.83 6.49
N THR A 426 9.32 -3.79 5.69
CA THR A 426 9.47 -4.54 4.43
C THR A 426 10.87 -5.12 4.29
N THR A 427 11.34 -5.33 3.06
CA THR A 427 12.57 -5.99 2.67
C THR A 427 13.74 -5.00 2.66
N SER A 428 14.86 -5.36 3.28
CA SER A 428 16.07 -4.52 3.30
C SER A 428 17.00 -4.78 2.12
N PHE A 429 18.01 -3.94 1.93
CA PHE A 429 19.10 -4.19 0.97
C PHE A 429 19.80 -5.53 1.25
N GLN A 430 20.03 -5.83 2.53
CA GLN A 430 20.69 -7.04 2.98
C GLN A 430 19.85 -8.29 2.69
N ASP A 431 18.52 -8.19 2.76
CA ASP A 431 17.62 -9.29 2.36
C ASP A 431 17.76 -9.62 0.88
N HIS A 432 17.86 -8.61 0.01
CA HIS A 432 18.12 -8.84 -1.42
C HIS A 432 19.43 -9.59 -1.65
N VAL A 433 20.51 -9.17 -0.97
CA VAL A 433 21.82 -9.83 -1.07
C VAL A 433 21.72 -11.28 -0.57
N ARG A 434 21.07 -11.52 0.57
CA ARG A 434 20.85 -12.86 1.16
C ARG A 434 20.08 -13.77 0.21
N LEU A 435 18.96 -13.30 -0.33
CA LEU A 435 18.10 -14.08 -1.21
C LEU A 435 18.81 -14.41 -2.54
N ARG A 436 19.54 -13.44 -3.11
CA ARG A 436 20.31 -13.64 -4.34
C ARG A 436 21.41 -14.68 -4.16
N GLU A 437 22.18 -14.59 -3.08
CA GLU A 437 23.23 -15.57 -2.75
C GLU A 437 22.62 -16.96 -2.52
N ARG A 438 21.60 -17.06 -1.67
CA ARG A 438 21.01 -18.34 -1.25
C ARG A 438 20.34 -19.10 -2.40
N TYR A 439 19.70 -18.39 -3.32
CA TYR A 439 18.93 -18.98 -4.41
C TYR A 439 19.59 -18.86 -5.79
N GLY A 440 20.82 -18.32 -5.85
CA GLY A 440 21.55 -18.13 -7.11
C GLY A 440 20.86 -17.16 -8.07
N LEU A 441 20.18 -16.14 -7.54
CA LEU A 441 19.43 -15.15 -8.32
C LEU A 441 20.30 -13.94 -8.65
N LYS A 442 19.98 -13.26 -9.76
CA LYS A 442 20.78 -12.16 -10.30
C LYS A 442 20.01 -10.83 -10.32
N VAL A 443 20.79 -9.75 -10.36
CA VAL A 443 20.38 -8.39 -10.75
C VAL A 443 20.24 -8.31 -12.27
N ASP A 444 19.43 -7.40 -12.79
CA ASP A 444 19.43 -7.06 -14.22
C ASP A 444 20.87 -6.82 -14.74
N ASP A 445 21.23 -7.47 -15.85
CA ASP A 445 22.61 -7.52 -16.34
C ASP A 445 23.19 -6.10 -16.61
N ARG A 446 22.33 -5.15 -17.03
CA ARG A 446 22.74 -3.76 -17.33
C ARG A 446 23.06 -2.98 -16.05
N MET A 447 22.26 -3.19 -15.01
CA MET A 447 22.48 -2.60 -13.68
C MET A 447 23.66 -3.27 -12.97
N TRP A 448 23.84 -4.59 -13.13
CA TRP A 448 25.03 -5.28 -12.62
C TRP A 448 26.33 -4.70 -13.21
N ALA A 449 26.35 -4.47 -14.53
CA ALA A 449 27.49 -3.81 -15.19
C ALA A 449 27.71 -2.38 -14.67
N PHE A 450 26.64 -1.67 -14.31
CA PHE A 450 26.74 -0.36 -13.65
C PHE A 450 27.36 -0.46 -12.26
N PHE A 451 26.92 -1.40 -11.42
CA PHE A 451 27.50 -1.63 -10.10
C PHE A 451 28.98 -2.02 -10.17
N GLN A 452 29.40 -2.75 -11.21
CA GLN A 452 30.82 -3.02 -11.48
C GLN A 452 31.60 -1.74 -11.86
N ARG A 453 31.02 -0.84 -12.67
CA ARG A 453 31.64 0.47 -13.00
C ARG A 453 31.71 1.40 -11.80
N LEU A 454 30.74 1.33 -10.88
CA LEU A 454 30.82 2.00 -9.58
C LEU A 454 31.91 1.39 -8.69
N GLY A 455 32.38 0.18 -8.96
CA GLY A 455 33.41 -0.48 -8.15
C GLY A 455 32.89 -1.01 -6.81
N VAL A 456 31.58 -1.13 -6.63
CA VAL A 456 30.97 -1.78 -5.44
C VAL A 456 30.93 -3.30 -5.59
N ILE A 457 30.96 -3.78 -6.84
CA ILE A 457 31.13 -5.18 -7.22
C ILE A 457 32.37 -5.30 -8.13
N ASP A 458 33.17 -6.35 -7.97
CA ASP A 458 34.33 -6.60 -8.82
C ASP A 458 33.99 -7.35 -10.14
N ALA A 459 35.00 -7.61 -10.96
CA ALA A 459 34.84 -8.32 -12.23
C ALA A 459 34.36 -9.79 -12.07
N ASP A 460 34.61 -10.40 -10.91
CA ASP A 460 34.20 -11.77 -10.57
C ASP A 460 32.78 -11.80 -9.96
N GLY A 461 32.14 -10.65 -9.77
CA GLY A 461 30.82 -10.52 -9.18
C GLY A 461 30.80 -10.51 -7.65
N ARG A 462 31.94 -10.25 -6.99
CA ARG A 462 32.04 -10.20 -5.53
C ARG A 462 31.97 -8.77 -4.99
N PRO A 463 31.41 -8.56 -3.78
CA PRO A 463 31.52 -7.31 -3.04
C PRO A 463 32.97 -6.82 -2.89
N THR A 464 33.21 -5.53 -3.12
CA THR A 464 34.52 -4.90 -2.90
C THR A 464 34.60 -4.21 -1.54
N LYS A 465 35.72 -3.55 -1.25
CA LYS A 465 35.86 -2.66 -0.08
C LYS A 465 34.88 -1.46 -0.07
N HIS A 466 34.24 -1.15 -1.19
CA HIS A 466 33.27 -0.06 -1.33
C HIS A 466 31.82 -0.55 -1.22
N PHE A 467 31.61 -1.86 -1.07
CA PHE A 467 30.28 -2.42 -0.86
C PHE A 467 29.71 -1.91 0.47
N GLY A 468 28.51 -1.33 0.42
CA GLY A 468 27.89 -0.66 1.57
C GLY A 468 28.49 0.72 1.90
N ASP A 469 29.21 1.37 0.99
CA ASP A 469 29.74 2.74 1.15
C ASP A 469 28.97 3.77 0.27
N PRO A 470 27.92 4.44 0.79
CA PRO A 470 27.18 5.45 0.04
C PRO A 470 28.04 6.68 -0.33
N ALA A 471 29.06 7.01 0.48
CA ALA A 471 29.94 8.14 0.20
C ALA A 471 30.77 7.90 -1.07
N HIS A 472 31.15 6.66 -1.34
CA HIS A 472 31.78 6.26 -2.60
C HIS A 472 30.88 6.54 -3.81
N VAL A 473 29.60 6.18 -3.73
CA VAL A 473 28.63 6.47 -4.81
C VAL A 473 28.45 7.98 -4.99
N TYR A 474 28.41 8.76 -3.91
CA TYR A 474 28.37 10.23 -3.96
C TYR A 474 29.60 10.82 -4.65
N VAL A 475 30.81 10.33 -4.34
CA VAL A 475 32.04 10.75 -5.03
C VAL A 475 31.89 10.53 -6.54
N HIS A 476 31.46 9.34 -6.96
CA HIS A 476 31.22 9.07 -8.38
C HIS A 476 30.17 10.00 -8.98
N TYR A 477 29.06 10.25 -8.29
CA TYR A 477 28.03 11.18 -8.73
C TYR A 477 28.61 12.59 -8.97
N ARG A 478 29.41 13.11 -8.03
CA ARG A 478 30.09 14.41 -8.17
C ARG A 478 31.08 14.43 -9.33
N ARG A 479 31.83 13.35 -9.55
CA ARG A 479 32.75 13.23 -10.71
C ARG A 479 32.01 13.31 -12.04
N HIS A 480 30.87 12.63 -12.17
CA HIS A 480 30.05 12.70 -13.38
C HIS A 480 29.45 14.10 -13.59
N LYS A 481 29.21 14.86 -12.52
CA LYS A 481 28.85 16.29 -12.57
C LYS A 481 30.03 17.23 -12.88
N GLY A 482 31.24 16.71 -13.13
CA GLY A 482 32.43 17.50 -13.44
C GLY A 482 33.13 18.13 -12.22
N ASP A 483 32.85 17.65 -11.01
CA ASP A 483 33.50 18.14 -9.80
C ASP A 483 34.99 17.75 -9.78
N THR A 484 35.87 18.73 -9.57
CA THR A 484 37.33 18.57 -9.60
C THR A 484 37.99 18.55 -8.22
N ARG A 485 37.24 18.70 -7.13
CA ARG A 485 37.77 18.62 -5.74
C ARG A 485 38.44 17.27 -5.49
N THR A 486 39.33 17.14 -4.52
CA THR A 486 39.92 15.84 -4.17
C THR A 486 38.86 14.87 -3.62
N GLU A 487 39.11 13.56 -3.69
CA GLU A 487 38.19 12.57 -3.11
C GLU A 487 38.01 12.78 -1.61
N ALA A 488 39.07 13.14 -0.89
CA ALA A 488 39.02 13.44 0.54
C ALA A 488 38.03 14.57 0.86
N GLU A 489 38.07 15.68 0.09
CA GLU A 489 37.12 16.79 0.26
C GLU A 489 35.67 16.37 -0.01
N LEU A 490 35.45 15.54 -1.04
CA LEU A 490 34.12 15.02 -1.37
C LEU A 490 33.60 14.05 -0.30
N ARG A 491 34.47 13.24 0.31
CA ARG A 491 34.09 12.31 1.39
C ARG A 491 33.74 13.05 2.68
N VAL A 492 34.45 14.13 3.02
CA VAL A 492 34.07 14.99 4.16
C VAL A 492 32.68 15.61 3.94
N GLU A 493 32.40 16.09 2.72
CA GLU A 493 31.06 16.59 2.39
C GLU A 493 30.00 15.47 2.45
N ALA A 494 30.32 14.27 1.95
CA ALA A 494 29.43 13.11 2.02
C ALA A 494 29.06 12.75 3.46
N GLU A 495 30.05 12.68 4.35
CA GLU A 495 29.86 12.36 5.77
C GLU A 495 28.97 13.39 6.47
N ALA A 496 29.18 14.68 6.21
CA ALA A 496 28.32 15.75 6.75
C ALA A 496 26.87 15.61 6.28
N LYS A 497 26.65 15.42 4.97
CA LYS A 497 25.31 15.27 4.40
C LYS A 497 24.59 14.01 4.87
N MET A 498 25.30 12.89 4.98
CA MET A 498 24.74 11.66 5.53
C MET A 498 24.33 11.83 7.00
N ALA A 499 25.11 12.59 7.78
CA ALA A 499 24.74 12.94 9.15
C ALA A 499 23.48 13.83 9.20
N GLU A 500 23.35 14.81 8.30
CA GLU A 500 22.15 15.65 8.19
C GLU A 500 20.90 14.85 7.77
N VAL A 501 21.04 13.86 6.90
CA VAL A 501 19.94 12.95 6.51
C VAL A 501 19.50 12.11 7.71
N ARG A 502 20.44 11.51 8.44
CA ARG A 502 20.14 10.73 9.66
C ARG A 502 19.55 11.58 10.78
N ALA A 503 20.01 12.82 10.93
CA ALA A 503 19.48 13.76 11.93
C ALA A 503 18.00 14.13 11.69
N ARG A 504 17.50 13.91 10.46
CA ARG A 504 16.08 14.07 10.09
C ARG A 504 15.28 12.76 10.17
N GLY A 505 15.85 11.72 10.79
CA GLY A 505 15.20 10.44 11.01
C GLY A 505 15.14 9.52 9.80
N VAL A 506 15.89 9.79 8.74
CA VAL A 506 15.98 8.90 7.58
C VAL A 506 17.15 7.92 7.78
N PRO A 507 16.88 6.60 7.89
CA PRO A 507 17.93 5.61 8.11
C PRO A 507 18.82 5.48 6.86
N LEU A 508 20.11 5.27 7.07
CA LEU A 508 21.06 4.90 6.02
C LEU A 508 21.91 3.73 6.49
N ALA A 509 21.92 2.64 5.72
CA ALA A 509 22.78 1.50 5.95
C ALA A 509 24.21 1.79 5.48
N VAL A 510 25.19 1.71 6.38
CA VAL A 510 26.60 1.96 6.04
C VAL A 510 27.43 0.80 6.57
N GLY A 511 28.22 0.21 5.67
CA GLY A 511 28.93 -1.04 5.93
C GLY A 511 27.98 -2.24 6.05
N HIS A 512 28.55 -3.36 6.48
CA HIS A 512 27.83 -4.61 6.70
C HIS A 512 28.46 -5.37 7.88
N GLY A 513 27.79 -6.40 8.37
CA GLY A 513 28.34 -7.32 9.36
C GLY A 513 29.39 -8.26 8.78
N GLU A 514 29.57 -9.44 9.39
CA GLU A 514 30.56 -10.42 8.91
C GLU A 514 30.32 -10.86 7.46
N ALA A 515 29.05 -11.02 7.09
CA ALA A 515 28.65 -11.31 5.72
C ALA A 515 28.07 -10.07 5.03
N PRO A 516 28.23 -9.92 3.70
CA PRO A 516 27.68 -8.77 2.94
C PRO A 516 26.16 -8.59 3.06
N TRP A 517 25.44 -9.67 3.38
CA TRP A 517 23.99 -9.68 3.59
C TRP A 517 23.57 -9.55 5.06
N THR A 518 24.47 -9.12 5.94
CA THR A 518 24.14 -8.85 7.35
C THR A 518 24.24 -7.35 7.61
N LEU A 519 23.29 -6.80 8.35
CA LEU A 519 23.33 -5.40 8.77
C LEU A 519 24.57 -5.16 9.63
N GLU A 520 25.10 -3.94 9.60
CA GLU A 520 26.15 -3.53 10.52
C GLU A 520 25.62 -3.69 11.98
N PRO A 521 26.38 -4.28 12.91
CA PRO A 521 25.86 -4.64 14.23
C PRO A 521 25.25 -3.50 15.05
N SER A 522 25.74 -2.26 14.93
CA SER A 522 25.13 -1.12 15.62
C SER A 522 23.79 -0.73 15.02
N LEU A 523 23.69 -0.76 13.69
CA LEU A 523 22.44 -0.52 12.96
C LEU A 523 21.40 -1.61 13.24
N GLU A 524 21.80 -2.88 13.29
CA GLU A 524 20.89 -3.98 13.66
C GLU A 524 20.28 -3.78 15.06
N ARG A 525 21.09 -3.33 16.03
CA ARG A 525 20.60 -3.02 17.38
C ARG A 525 19.63 -1.84 17.38
N GLU A 526 19.92 -0.80 16.60
CA GLU A 526 19.04 0.36 16.45
C GLU A 526 17.68 -0.05 15.87
N VAL A 527 17.67 -0.82 14.78
CA VAL A 527 16.45 -1.31 14.13
C VAL A 527 15.58 -2.15 15.08
N ARG A 528 16.20 -3.06 15.84
CA ARG A 528 15.46 -3.84 16.85
C ARG A 528 14.95 -2.97 17.99
N GLY A 529 15.73 -1.98 18.43
CA GLY A 529 15.29 -1.02 19.43
C GLY A 529 14.07 -0.21 18.99
N LEU A 530 14.05 0.28 17.74
CA LEU A 530 12.91 1.00 17.16
C LEU A 530 11.68 0.11 17.02
N TYR A 531 11.88 -1.16 16.64
CA TYR A 531 10.79 -2.15 16.59
C TYR A 531 10.20 -2.40 17.98
N ASP A 532 11.03 -2.64 18.99
CA ASP A 532 10.61 -2.90 20.36
C ASP A 532 9.89 -1.69 20.96
N ASP A 533 10.41 -0.48 20.71
CA ASP A 533 9.77 0.77 21.10
C ASP A 533 8.38 0.93 20.45
N GLY A 534 8.27 0.72 19.15
CA GLY A 534 6.99 0.80 18.45
C GLY A 534 5.97 -0.22 18.96
N LYS A 535 6.42 -1.41 19.41
CA LYS A 535 5.55 -2.38 20.09
C LYS A 535 5.09 -1.88 21.46
N VAL A 536 5.92 -1.16 22.21
CA VAL A 536 5.49 -0.50 23.46
C VAL A 536 4.42 0.56 23.17
N GLY A 537 4.63 1.40 22.14
CA GLY A 537 3.64 2.42 21.75
C GLY A 537 2.29 1.84 21.36
N LEU A 538 2.31 0.75 20.58
CA LEU A 538 1.08 0.07 20.18
C LEU A 538 0.20 -0.34 21.36
N TRP A 539 0.81 -0.85 22.43
CA TRP A 539 0.10 -1.35 23.61
C TRP A 539 -0.06 -0.31 24.73
N SER A 540 0.39 0.93 24.50
CA SER A 540 0.19 2.04 25.43
C SER A 540 -1.24 2.59 25.34
N GLU A 541 -1.68 3.26 26.40
CA GLU A 541 -2.98 3.96 26.48
C GLU A 541 -2.75 5.40 26.97
N LEU A 542 -3.61 6.36 26.59
CA LEU A 542 -3.57 7.70 27.18
C LEU A 542 -3.78 7.60 28.70
N SER A 543 -2.88 8.22 29.46
CA SER A 543 -2.96 8.24 30.92
C SER A 543 -4.06 9.20 31.42
N ASP A 544 -4.66 8.90 32.57
CA ASP A 544 -5.65 9.78 33.19
C ASP A 544 -5.11 11.20 33.43
N ALA A 545 -3.85 11.30 33.85
CA ALA A 545 -3.18 12.58 34.06
C ALA A 545 -3.02 13.38 32.75
N ALA A 546 -2.69 12.73 31.64
CA ALA A 546 -2.61 13.39 30.33
C ALA A 546 -3.98 13.91 29.89
N VAL A 547 -5.05 13.14 30.10
CA VAL A 547 -6.42 13.57 29.79
C VAL A 547 -6.86 14.73 30.68
N GLU A 548 -6.57 14.68 31.98
CA GLU A 548 -6.92 15.75 32.94
C GLU A 548 -6.18 17.06 32.68
N ALA A 549 -4.99 17.01 32.07
CA ALA A 549 -4.24 18.19 31.67
C ALA A 549 -4.86 18.93 30.47
N LEU A 550 -5.75 18.29 29.71
CA LEU A 550 -6.38 18.90 28.54
C LEU A 550 -7.49 19.91 28.93
N PRO A 551 -7.59 21.06 28.24
CA PRO A 551 -8.58 22.09 28.55
C PRO A 551 -10.02 21.55 28.46
N GLY A 552 -10.72 21.54 29.61
CA GLY A 552 -12.13 21.16 29.67
C GLY A 552 -12.41 19.75 29.12
N ALA A 553 -11.49 18.80 29.31
CA ALA A 553 -11.56 17.47 28.72
C ALA A 553 -12.91 16.77 28.95
N VAL A 554 -13.54 16.32 27.87
CA VAL A 554 -14.74 15.47 27.90
C VAL A 554 -14.35 14.09 27.42
N ARG A 555 -14.44 13.09 28.31
CA ARG A 555 -14.09 11.71 28.01
C ARG A 555 -15.21 11.03 27.23
N LEU A 556 -14.85 10.44 26.10
CA LEU A 556 -15.70 9.64 25.22
C LEU A 556 -15.02 8.28 24.99
N ARG A 557 -15.81 7.30 24.55
CA ARG A 557 -15.36 5.95 24.26
C ARG A 557 -16.04 5.42 23.01
N THR A 558 -15.30 4.62 22.25
CA THR A 558 -15.84 3.85 21.13
C THR A 558 -16.46 2.53 21.58
N ARG A 559 -16.96 1.75 20.64
CA ARG A 559 -17.47 0.40 20.86
C ARG A 559 -16.35 -0.61 21.15
N SER A 560 -15.08 -0.21 21.07
CA SER A 560 -13.96 -1.08 21.39
C SER A 560 -13.97 -1.52 22.86
N GLU A 561 -13.98 -2.83 23.07
CA GLU A 561 -14.07 -3.45 24.40
C GLU A 561 -12.80 -3.22 25.25
N ASP A 562 -11.65 -3.27 24.59
CA ASP A 562 -10.34 -3.01 25.19
C ASP A 562 -9.33 -2.61 24.10
N ARG A 563 -8.06 -2.43 24.50
CA ARG A 563 -6.98 -2.07 23.57
C ARG A 563 -6.73 -3.16 22.52
N ARG A 564 -6.90 -4.44 22.86
CA ARG A 564 -6.71 -5.57 21.94
C ARG A 564 -7.81 -5.57 20.88
N ASP A 565 -9.06 -5.40 21.27
CA ASP A 565 -10.19 -5.28 20.34
C ASP A 565 -10.01 -4.08 19.40
N TYR A 566 -9.61 -2.92 19.94
CA TYR A 566 -9.32 -1.72 19.13
C TYR A 566 -8.24 -1.94 18.04
N ILE A 567 -7.21 -2.74 18.37
CA ILE A 567 -6.11 -3.04 17.45
C ILE A 567 -6.54 -4.07 16.40
N LEU A 568 -7.23 -5.13 16.80
CA LEU A 568 -7.55 -6.27 15.94
C LEU A 568 -8.84 -6.10 15.14
N HIS A 569 -9.75 -5.22 15.58
CA HIS A 569 -11.04 -4.97 14.94
C HIS A 569 -11.26 -3.47 14.73
N PRO A 570 -10.62 -2.85 13.72
CA PRO A 570 -10.73 -1.41 13.46
C PRO A 570 -12.17 -0.83 13.49
N PRO A 571 -13.21 -1.51 12.95
CA PRO A 571 -14.57 -1.00 12.99
C PRO A 571 -15.13 -0.73 14.39
N SER A 572 -14.67 -1.43 15.44
CA SER A 572 -15.12 -1.15 16.82
C SER A 572 -14.64 0.21 17.32
N GLY A 573 -13.51 0.70 16.80
CA GLY A 573 -12.94 2.01 17.08
C GLY A 573 -13.49 3.14 16.20
N GLU A 574 -14.34 2.85 15.22
CA GLU A 574 -14.90 3.84 14.29
C GLU A 574 -16.22 4.45 14.78
N SER A 575 -16.87 3.83 15.77
CA SER A 575 -18.16 4.25 16.31
C SER A 575 -18.11 4.44 17.82
N LEU A 576 -18.72 5.50 18.31
CA LEU A 576 -18.96 5.78 19.72
C LEU A 576 -19.89 4.73 20.36
N ASP A 577 -19.71 4.53 21.66
CA ASP A 577 -20.70 3.84 22.48
C ASP A 577 -21.92 4.73 22.77
N GLU A 578 -23.03 4.12 23.20
CA GLU A 578 -24.30 4.83 23.43
C GLU A 578 -24.18 5.96 24.47
N SER A 579 -23.33 5.75 25.49
CA SER A 579 -23.11 6.73 26.57
C SER A 579 -22.36 7.98 26.09
N SER A 580 -21.41 7.77 25.18
CA SER A 580 -20.62 8.81 24.54
C SER A 580 -21.45 9.57 23.52
N GLU A 581 -22.30 8.88 22.76
CA GLU A 581 -23.28 9.52 21.88
C GLU A 581 -24.22 10.47 22.66
N ALA A 582 -24.76 10.00 23.79
CA ALA A 582 -25.61 10.81 24.66
C ALA A 582 -24.86 12.05 25.21
N THR A 583 -23.58 11.86 25.57
CA THR A 583 -22.71 12.94 26.06
C THR A 583 -22.48 14.02 25.00
N VAL A 584 -22.21 13.64 23.75
CA VAL A 584 -22.02 14.60 22.64
C VAL A 584 -23.33 15.33 22.31
N ARG A 585 -24.48 14.65 22.39
CA ARG A 585 -25.80 15.30 22.21
C ARG A 585 -26.09 16.32 23.32
N ALA A 586 -25.81 15.99 24.58
CA ALA A 586 -25.94 16.92 25.69
C ALA A 586 -25.00 18.13 25.55
N LEU A 587 -23.78 17.91 25.02
CA LEU A 587 -22.84 18.99 24.72
C LEU A 587 -23.39 19.94 23.66
N ARG A 588 -23.96 19.41 22.57
CA ARG A 588 -24.61 20.20 21.53
C ARG A 588 -25.70 21.11 22.10
N GLU A 589 -26.57 20.56 22.95
CA GLU A 589 -27.62 21.33 23.63
C GLU A 589 -27.03 22.45 24.49
N ARG A 590 -25.98 22.14 25.27
CA ARG A 590 -25.27 23.13 26.10
C ARG A 590 -24.61 24.22 25.26
N HIS A 591 -23.97 23.86 24.15
CA HIS A 591 -23.33 24.80 23.24
C HIS A 591 -24.33 25.76 22.61
N ALA A 592 -25.56 25.29 22.30
CA ALA A 592 -26.64 26.09 21.74
C ALA A 592 -26.20 26.90 20.49
N GLY A 593 -25.37 26.29 19.64
CA GLY A 593 -24.85 26.89 18.41
C GLY A 593 -23.79 27.99 18.58
N ARG A 594 -23.28 28.22 19.82
CA ARG A 594 -22.28 29.26 20.11
C ARG A 594 -20.93 29.01 19.43
N TYR A 595 -20.56 27.76 19.23
CA TYR A 595 -19.27 27.36 18.66
C TYR A 595 -19.45 26.79 17.24
N ASP A 596 -18.46 26.99 16.40
CA ASP A 596 -18.40 26.46 15.02
C ASP A 596 -17.09 25.72 14.70
N ALA A 597 -16.21 25.58 15.69
CA ALA A 597 -15.04 24.70 15.62
C ALA A 597 -14.91 23.84 16.88
N GLN A 598 -14.57 22.55 16.71
CA GLN A 598 -14.36 21.59 17.80
C GLN A 598 -13.05 20.82 17.59
N VAL A 599 -12.28 20.65 18.67
CA VAL A 599 -11.11 19.78 18.70
C VAL A 599 -11.45 18.44 19.35
N VAL A 600 -11.07 17.35 18.69
CA VAL A 600 -11.16 15.97 19.17
C VAL A 600 -9.74 15.42 19.27
N VAL A 601 -9.43 14.69 20.34
CA VAL A 601 -8.17 13.96 20.52
C VAL A 601 -8.51 12.49 20.70
N SER A 602 -7.87 11.59 19.97
CA SER A 602 -8.02 10.13 20.14
C SER A 602 -6.69 9.47 20.38
N ASP A 603 -6.67 8.38 21.16
CA ASP A 603 -5.45 7.59 21.40
C ASP A 603 -4.71 7.27 20.09
N GLY A 604 -5.46 6.83 19.07
CA GLY A 604 -4.84 6.26 17.89
C GLY A 604 -4.07 4.97 18.18
N LEU A 605 -3.15 4.63 17.27
CA LEU A 605 -2.33 3.42 17.40
C LEU A 605 -1.11 3.62 18.30
N ASP A 606 -0.57 4.83 18.43
CA ASP A 606 0.48 5.16 19.40
C ASP A 606 0.10 6.44 20.18
N PRO A 607 -0.53 6.33 21.36
CA PRO A 607 -0.89 7.50 22.16
C PRO A 607 0.30 8.18 22.82
N ARG A 608 1.52 7.59 22.81
CA ARG A 608 2.70 8.23 23.41
C ARG A 608 3.07 9.52 22.69
N SER A 609 2.86 9.57 21.37
CA SER A 609 3.08 10.79 20.58
C SER A 609 2.22 11.97 21.03
N LEU A 610 1.12 11.72 21.73
CA LEU A 610 0.25 12.75 22.29
C LEU A 610 0.66 13.16 23.71
N MET A 611 1.45 12.34 24.39
CA MET A 611 1.90 12.53 25.77
C MET A 611 3.35 13.02 25.88
N ASP A 612 4.12 12.93 24.79
CA ASP A 612 5.50 13.41 24.75
C ASP A 612 5.59 14.93 24.99
N GLU A 613 6.67 15.34 25.66
CA GLU A 613 6.92 16.74 25.96
C GLU A 613 7.09 17.53 24.66
N GLY A 614 6.43 18.68 24.56
CA GLY A 614 6.50 19.52 23.37
C GLY A 614 5.60 19.08 22.21
N HIS A 615 4.75 18.05 22.37
CA HIS A 615 3.84 17.58 21.32
C HIS A 615 2.44 18.21 21.37
N LEU A 616 1.45 17.53 21.98
CA LEU A 616 0.04 17.90 21.88
C LEU A 616 -0.26 19.28 22.48
N THR A 617 0.33 19.60 23.62
CA THR A 617 0.07 20.87 24.34
C THR A 617 0.42 22.12 23.51
N PRO A 618 1.64 22.29 22.97
CA PRO A 618 1.95 23.45 22.13
C PRO A 618 1.14 23.46 20.82
N PHE A 619 0.87 22.31 20.21
CA PHE A 619 -0.01 22.21 19.04
C PHE A 619 -1.40 22.80 19.36
N LEU A 620 -2.06 22.35 20.42
CA LEU A 620 -3.40 22.80 20.79
C LEU A 620 -3.45 24.28 21.15
N ALA A 621 -2.45 24.77 21.89
CA ALA A 621 -2.35 26.17 22.27
C ALA A 621 -2.21 27.07 21.04
N ARG A 622 -1.32 26.71 20.11
CA ARG A 622 -1.10 27.48 18.88
C ARG A 622 -2.30 27.39 17.94
N LEU A 623 -2.86 26.19 17.75
CA LEU A 623 -4.01 25.95 16.88
C LEU A 623 -5.21 26.80 17.30
N ARG A 624 -5.54 26.82 18.61
CA ARG A 624 -6.65 27.63 19.10
C ARG A 624 -6.46 29.11 18.79
N ALA A 625 -5.27 29.66 19.04
CA ALA A 625 -4.97 31.06 18.76
C ALA A 625 -5.13 31.40 17.27
N GLU A 626 -4.63 30.54 16.38
CA GLU A 626 -4.73 30.73 14.92
C GLU A 626 -6.18 30.59 14.41
N LEU A 627 -6.96 29.64 14.96
CA LEU A 627 -8.37 29.47 14.62
C LEU A 627 -9.22 30.68 15.05
N GLU A 628 -9.01 31.17 16.26
CA GLU A 628 -9.71 32.36 16.77
C GLU A 628 -9.31 33.61 15.96
N ALA A 629 -8.04 33.75 15.60
CA ALA A 629 -7.56 34.83 14.73
C ALA A 629 -8.18 34.80 13.31
N THR A 630 -8.54 33.62 12.82
CA THR A 630 -9.21 33.42 11.51
C THR A 630 -10.75 33.44 11.60
N GLY A 631 -11.29 33.74 12.79
CA GLY A 631 -12.70 34.01 13.04
C GLY A 631 -13.55 32.80 13.44
N TRP A 632 -12.93 31.66 13.74
CA TRP A 632 -13.63 30.51 14.31
C TRP A 632 -13.96 30.73 15.79
N ARG A 633 -15.15 30.32 16.22
CA ARG A 633 -15.56 30.23 17.62
C ARG A 633 -15.29 28.81 18.08
N VAL A 634 -14.09 28.59 18.63
CA VAL A 634 -13.62 27.28 19.08
C VAL A 634 -14.24 26.92 20.43
N ALA A 635 -14.90 25.76 20.52
CA ALA A 635 -15.45 25.24 21.76
C ALA A 635 -14.35 25.12 22.84
N PRO A 636 -14.61 25.45 24.12
CA PRO A 636 -13.58 25.43 25.16
C PRO A 636 -13.16 24.01 25.55
N GLU A 637 -14.04 23.03 25.40
CA GLU A 637 -13.77 21.62 25.70
C GLU A 637 -12.95 20.93 24.60
N VAL A 638 -11.99 20.09 25.00
CA VAL A 638 -11.37 19.09 24.12
C VAL A 638 -12.10 17.75 24.32
N LEU A 639 -12.61 17.14 23.25
CA LEU A 639 -13.26 15.83 23.34
C LEU A 639 -12.21 14.74 23.19
N VAL A 640 -12.07 13.87 24.19
CA VAL A 640 -11.04 12.83 24.23
C VAL A 640 -11.68 11.47 24.02
N VAL A 641 -11.47 10.86 22.85
CA VAL A 641 -12.07 9.58 22.48
C VAL A 641 -11.08 8.44 22.75
N LYS A 642 -11.36 7.67 23.80
CA LYS A 642 -10.64 6.45 24.08
C LYS A 642 -10.93 5.40 23.00
N HIS A 643 -9.88 4.78 22.47
CA HIS A 643 -9.92 3.82 21.37
C HIS A 643 -10.58 4.40 20.10
N GLY A 644 -10.35 5.68 19.83
CA GLY A 644 -10.86 6.37 18.65
C GLY A 644 -10.05 6.10 17.38
N ARG A 645 -10.74 5.77 16.29
CA ARG A 645 -10.26 5.91 14.90
C ARG A 645 -10.80 7.22 14.31
N VAL A 646 -10.27 7.64 13.17
CA VAL A 646 -10.65 8.90 12.50
C VAL A 646 -12.17 9.03 12.32
N ARG A 647 -12.84 7.94 11.88
CA ARG A 647 -14.30 7.89 11.68
C ARG A 647 -15.12 8.15 12.95
N ALA A 648 -14.60 7.87 14.14
CA ALA A 648 -15.25 8.25 15.39
C ALA A 648 -15.35 9.78 15.52
N GLY A 649 -14.35 10.51 15.01
CA GLY A 649 -14.40 11.97 14.89
C GLY A 649 -15.52 12.44 13.95
N TYR A 650 -15.72 11.79 12.80
CA TYR A 650 -16.82 12.13 11.90
C TYR A 650 -18.19 11.91 12.56
N GLN A 651 -18.35 10.86 13.36
CA GLN A 651 -19.55 10.65 14.15
C GLN A 651 -19.73 11.75 15.21
N VAL A 652 -18.66 12.17 15.90
CA VAL A 652 -18.70 13.33 16.81
C VAL A 652 -19.18 14.58 16.07
N GLY A 653 -18.61 14.88 14.90
CA GLY A 653 -19.03 16.01 14.07
C GLY A 653 -20.50 15.95 13.66
N HIS A 654 -20.98 14.79 13.22
CA HIS A 654 -22.39 14.56 12.90
C HIS A 654 -23.31 14.88 14.09
N LEU A 655 -22.99 14.32 15.26
CA LEU A 655 -23.79 14.48 16.48
C LEU A 655 -23.78 15.92 16.99
N LEU A 656 -22.62 16.57 16.96
CA LEU A 656 -22.40 17.91 17.52
C LEU A 656 -22.90 19.03 16.61
N PHE A 657 -22.65 18.92 15.30
CA PHE A 657 -22.85 20.01 14.34
C PHE A 657 -24.04 19.83 13.39
N GLY A 658 -24.55 18.61 13.20
CA GLY A 658 -25.55 18.33 12.18
C GLY A 658 -26.86 19.09 12.35
N ALA A 659 -27.19 19.99 11.42
CA ALA A 659 -28.45 20.75 11.41
C ALA A 659 -28.98 20.88 9.97
N GLU A 660 -30.12 20.23 9.69
CA GLU A 660 -30.75 20.23 8.36
C GLU A 660 -31.03 21.65 7.86
N GLY A 661 -30.64 21.93 6.62
CA GLY A 661 -30.81 23.23 5.97
C GLY A 661 -29.84 24.33 6.40
N ASP A 662 -28.94 24.08 7.35
CA ASP A 662 -27.91 25.06 7.76
C ASP A 662 -26.64 24.90 6.89
N LEU A 663 -26.42 25.85 5.99
CA LEU A 663 -25.27 25.86 5.08
C LEU A 663 -24.01 26.49 5.68
N ARG A 664 -24.01 26.83 6.97
CA ARG A 664 -22.82 27.41 7.62
C ARG A 664 -21.76 26.33 7.86
N PRO A 665 -20.48 26.60 7.55
CA PRO A 665 -19.39 25.64 7.72
C PRO A 665 -19.13 25.37 9.21
N ARG A 666 -18.77 24.13 9.53
CA ARG A 666 -18.43 23.69 10.89
C ARG A 666 -17.12 22.89 10.85
N ALA A 667 -16.13 23.35 11.59
CA ALA A 667 -14.80 22.77 11.60
C ALA A 667 -14.64 21.72 12.70
N LEU A 668 -14.14 20.54 12.32
CA LEU A 668 -13.66 19.51 13.22
C LEU A 668 -12.16 19.32 12.99
N VAL A 669 -11.37 19.47 14.05
CA VAL A 669 -9.95 19.09 14.07
C VAL A 669 -9.82 17.84 14.91
N HIS A 670 -9.51 16.71 14.28
CA HIS A 670 -9.32 15.45 14.97
C HIS A 670 -7.83 15.11 15.03
N VAL A 671 -7.24 15.25 16.21
CA VAL A 671 -5.85 14.91 16.52
C VAL A 671 -5.77 13.46 17.00
N ILE A 672 -4.86 12.66 16.44
CA ILE A 672 -4.81 11.22 16.69
C ILE A 672 -3.39 10.68 16.61
N GLY A 673 -3.01 9.80 17.56
CA GLY A 673 -1.71 9.12 17.53
C GLY A 673 -1.57 8.22 16.29
N GLU A 674 -0.46 8.34 15.57
CA GLU A 674 -0.24 7.59 14.33
C GLU A 674 0.11 6.13 14.59
N ARG A 675 0.24 5.37 13.49
CA ARG A 675 0.80 4.03 13.54
C ARG A 675 2.25 4.11 14.01
N PRO A 676 2.66 3.35 15.04
CA PRO A 676 4.06 3.31 15.43
C PRO A 676 4.88 2.62 14.34
N GLY A 677 6.17 2.94 14.27
CA GLY A 677 7.12 2.28 13.36
C GLY A 677 8.06 3.26 12.68
N SER A 678 7.64 4.49 12.40
CA SER A 678 8.51 5.48 11.77
C SER A 678 9.73 5.90 12.62
N GLY A 679 9.69 5.66 13.93
CA GLY A 679 10.71 6.11 14.89
C GLY A 679 10.52 7.56 15.36
N HIS A 680 9.47 8.25 14.90
CA HIS A 680 9.25 9.68 15.15
C HIS A 680 8.28 10.00 16.29
N HIS A 681 7.59 9.00 16.85
CA HIS A 681 6.45 9.23 17.77
C HIS A 681 5.50 10.31 17.25
N ALA A 682 4.92 10.07 16.07
CA ALA A 682 4.11 11.07 15.39
C ALA A 682 2.62 10.99 15.77
N PHE A 683 1.95 12.15 15.68
CA PHE A 683 0.50 12.24 15.63
C PHE A 683 0.06 12.99 14.36
N SER A 684 -1.21 12.81 14.00
CA SER A 684 -1.84 13.43 12.83
C SER A 684 -2.93 14.42 13.24
N ALA A 685 -3.21 15.39 12.38
CA ALA A 685 -4.38 16.27 12.47
C ALA A 685 -5.27 16.14 11.23
N TYR A 686 -6.49 15.63 11.41
CA TYR A 686 -7.52 15.52 10.38
C TYR A 686 -8.44 16.75 10.45
N LEU A 687 -8.56 17.46 9.33
CA LEU A 687 -9.16 18.79 9.21
C LEU A 687 -10.41 18.70 8.33
N THR A 688 -11.60 18.79 8.94
CA THR A 688 -12.88 18.51 8.27
C THR A 688 -13.81 19.72 8.39
N VAL A 689 -14.25 20.30 7.26
CA VAL A 689 -15.07 21.54 7.25
C VAL A 689 -16.28 21.50 6.30
N PRO A 690 -17.19 20.52 6.41
CA PRO A 690 -18.45 20.59 5.68
C PRO A 690 -19.44 21.55 6.37
N ASP A 691 -20.51 21.89 5.66
CA ASP A 691 -21.64 22.62 6.22
C ASP A 691 -22.47 21.75 7.20
N ALA A 692 -23.26 22.41 8.04
CA ALA A 692 -24.05 21.73 9.06
C ALA A 692 -25.16 20.81 8.47
N ASP A 693 -25.69 21.09 7.29
CA ASP A 693 -26.62 20.22 6.57
C ASP A 693 -25.95 18.91 6.13
N THR A 694 -24.73 18.99 5.63
CA THR A 694 -23.91 17.84 5.27
C THR A 694 -23.55 17.02 6.51
N TRP A 695 -23.15 17.68 7.61
CA TRP A 695 -22.98 17.01 8.90
C TRP A 695 -24.26 16.32 9.38
N ALA A 696 -25.45 16.82 9.05
CA ALA A 696 -26.72 16.22 9.47
C ALA A 696 -27.01 14.87 8.79
N LYS A 697 -26.39 14.59 7.64
CA LYS A 697 -26.61 13.37 6.87
C LYS A 697 -25.65 12.27 7.34
N PRO A 698 -26.15 11.17 7.95
CA PRO A 698 -25.29 10.08 8.38
C PRO A 698 -24.46 9.52 7.22
N GLY A 699 -23.16 9.38 7.42
CA GLY A 699 -22.23 8.85 6.42
C GLY A 699 -21.90 9.77 5.24
N ALA A 700 -22.39 11.02 5.22
CA ALA A 700 -22.08 11.97 4.15
C ALA A 700 -20.71 12.65 4.29
N VAL A 701 -20.03 12.47 5.43
CA VAL A 701 -18.70 12.98 5.71
C VAL A 701 -17.76 11.81 5.98
N ASP A 702 -16.73 11.69 5.15
CA ASP A 702 -15.70 10.67 5.24
C ASP A 702 -14.33 11.28 4.84
N HIS A 703 -13.33 10.43 4.64
CA HIS A 703 -11.97 10.80 4.25
C HIS A 703 -11.90 11.65 2.98
N ASP A 704 -12.82 11.48 2.02
CA ASP A 704 -12.90 12.23 0.77
C ASP A 704 -13.15 13.74 0.96
N ARG A 705 -13.63 14.13 2.14
CA ARG A 705 -13.93 15.52 2.53
C ARG A 705 -12.99 16.06 3.61
N THR A 706 -11.92 15.35 3.90
CA THR A 706 -10.99 15.65 4.99
C THR A 706 -9.60 15.95 4.45
N ARG A 707 -8.93 16.95 5.04
CA ARG A 707 -7.50 17.19 4.83
C ARG A 707 -6.70 16.62 5.99
N LEU A 708 -5.45 16.27 5.75
CA LEU A 708 -4.57 15.63 6.72
C LEU A 708 -3.24 16.37 6.78
N ILE A 709 -2.74 16.59 8.00
CA ILE A 709 -1.32 16.79 8.28
C ILE A 709 -0.88 15.58 9.09
N ALA A 710 0.05 14.80 8.55
CA ALA A 710 0.64 13.63 9.20
C ALA A 710 2.11 13.88 9.56
N GLY A 711 2.70 13.03 10.40
CA GLY A 711 4.08 13.14 10.81
C GLY A 711 4.37 14.29 11.78
N ILE A 712 3.38 14.71 12.59
CA ILE A 712 3.59 15.80 13.55
C ILE A 712 4.38 15.26 14.74
N SER A 713 5.61 15.76 14.92
CA SER A 713 6.51 15.41 16.03
C SER A 713 7.64 16.43 16.17
N ASP A 714 8.45 16.30 17.21
CA ASP A 714 9.68 17.06 17.42
C ASP A 714 10.81 16.75 16.40
N THR A 715 10.74 15.60 15.72
CA THR A 715 11.75 15.10 14.78
C THR A 715 11.36 15.19 13.31
N SER A 716 10.10 15.55 13.01
CA SER A 716 9.58 15.73 11.66
C SER A 716 8.89 17.10 11.51
N ILE A 717 7.56 17.15 11.38
CA ILE A 717 6.83 18.41 11.30
C ILE A 717 6.56 18.93 12.72
N ARG A 718 7.19 20.05 13.07
CA ARG A 718 7.06 20.62 14.42
C ARG A 718 5.60 20.94 14.76
N PRO A 719 5.14 20.61 15.99
CA PRO A 719 3.76 20.82 16.44
C PRO A 719 3.21 22.23 16.21
N GLU A 720 3.98 23.29 16.47
CA GLU A 720 3.50 24.66 16.27
C GLU A 720 3.36 25.04 14.79
N ASP A 721 4.25 24.54 13.94
CA ASP A 721 4.20 24.78 12.49
C ASP A 721 2.98 24.04 11.89
N ALA A 722 2.74 22.80 12.31
CA ALA A 722 1.56 22.02 11.94
C ALA A 722 0.25 22.70 12.38
N ALA A 723 0.25 23.38 13.54
CA ALA A 723 -0.92 24.11 14.03
C ALA A 723 -1.25 25.34 13.15
N VAL A 724 -0.24 26.10 12.73
CA VAL A 724 -0.40 27.23 11.79
C VAL A 724 -0.95 26.73 10.46
N GLU A 725 -0.35 25.67 9.94
CA GLU A 725 -0.76 25.07 8.68
C GLU A 725 -2.18 24.50 8.74
N SER A 726 -2.55 23.87 9.86
CA SER A 726 -3.92 23.40 10.09
C SER A 726 -4.94 24.53 9.98
N ALA A 727 -4.67 25.68 10.61
CA ALA A 727 -5.56 26.84 10.53
C ALA A 727 -5.63 27.42 9.11
N ARG A 728 -4.51 27.46 8.38
CA ARG A 728 -4.47 27.87 6.96
C ARG A 728 -5.35 26.97 6.09
N ILE A 729 -5.18 25.66 6.19
CA ILE A 729 -5.95 24.67 5.43
C ILE A 729 -7.45 24.78 5.74
N LEU A 730 -7.83 24.94 7.01
CA LEU A 730 -9.22 25.12 7.41
C LEU A 730 -9.81 26.43 6.84
N ALA A 731 -9.03 27.51 6.80
CA ALA A 731 -9.46 28.79 6.23
C ALA A 731 -9.66 28.72 4.71
N GLU A 732 -8.79 28.00 3.99
CA GLU A 732 -8.92 27.75 2.55
C GLU A 732 -10.09 26.84 2.21
N THR A 733 -10.30 25.80 3.02
CA THR A 733 -11.42 24.88 2.84
C THR A 733 -12.76 25.58 3.08
N ARG A 734 -12.80 26.54 4.02
CA ARG A 734 -13.99 27.37 4.29
C ARG A 734 -14.44 28.21 3.08
N THR A 735 -13.53 28.59 2.19
CA THR A 735 -13.82 29.45 1.03
C THR A 735 -14.02 28.66 -0.26
N SER A 736 -13.60 27.40 -0.32
CA SER A 736 -13.76 26.51 -1.47
C SER A 736 -15.12 25.80 -1.46
N THR A 737 -15.86 25.87 -2.57
CA THR A 737 -17.11 25.12 -2.78
C THR A 737 -16.90 23.81 -3.57
N ALA A 738 -15.65 23.44 -3.87
CA ALA A 738 -15.32 22.27 -4.68
C ALA A 738 -14.91 21.07 -3.80
N PRO A 739 -15.30 19.83 -4.15
CA PRO A 739 -14.68 18.63 -3.58
C PRO A 739 -13.23 18.55 -4.08
N VAL A 740 -12.28 18.22 -3.20
CA VAL A 740 -10.86 18.17 -3.56
C VAL A 740 -10.18 16.91 -3.07
N VAL A 741 -9.52 16.25 -4.02
CA VAL A 741 -8.65 15.06 -3.96
C VAL A 741 -7.84 14.99 -2.65
N SER A 742 -8.06 13.93 -1.88
CA SER A 742 -7.24 13.55 -0.73
C SER A 742 -5.92 12.91 -1.22
N GLY A 743 -4.79 13.40 -0.72
CA GLY A 743 -3.55 12.65 -0.75
C GLY A 743 -3.68 11.45 0.20
N VAL A 744 -3.42 10.25 -0.30
CA VAL A 744 -3.40 9.03 0.50
C VAL A 744 -1.99 8.91 1.08
N ALA A 745 -1.89 8.78 2.39
CA ALA A 745 -0.70 8.29 3.09
C ALA A 745 -0.73 6.76 3.14
#